data_AF-A0A1R3HP78-F1
#
_entry.id   AF-A0A1R3HP78-F1
#
_cell.length_a   1.000
_cell.length_b   1.000
_cell.length_c   1.000
_cell.angle_alpha   90.00
_cell.angle_beta   90.00
_cell.angle_gamma   90.00
#
_symmetry.space_group_name_H-M   'P 1'
#
loop_
_entity.id
_entity.type
_entity.pdbx_description
1 polymer ?
#
loop_
_entity_poly.entity_id
_entity_poly.type
_entity_poly.pdbx_seq_one_letter_code
_entity_poly.pdbx_strand_id
1 'polypeptide(L)'
;MDLDQWISKVKEGQHLLEDELQLLCEYVKEILIEESNVQPVNSPVTVCGDIHGQFHDLMKLFQTGGHVPETNYIFMGDFVDRGYNSLEVFTILLLLKARYPANITLLRGNHESRQLTQVYGFYDECQRKYGNANAWRYCTDVFDYLTLSAIIDGTVLCVHGGLSPDIRTIDQIRVIERNCEIPHEGPFCDLMWSDPEDIETWAVSPRGAGWLFGSRVTSEFNHINNLDLVCRAHQLVQEGLKYMFQDKGLVTVWSAPNYCYRCGNVASILSFNENMEREVKFFTETEENNQMRGPRTGVPYFLWTWRGNCLIQAASWVLLFSTSHRIAAAHPKISPSLSRRLTVTMTSQSPPLPPPLAKKVKHEMELFGDVRVDNYYWLRDDSRKNPEVISYLEQENAYTETMLSGTKKLQDEIYAEIRGRIKEDDISAPLRKGPFYYYSRTLEGKEYRQYCRRQVPNNDAPPSVNDTMPTGPDAPPEHVILDENVKAQDHVFYNIGAFKVSPNHKLVAYAEDTKGDEIYTVYVIDAETGAPVGKPLVGVTSYLQWAGNEALVYITMDEILRPDKVWLHKLGSDQSDDSCLYHEKDDMFSLDLQASESEKYLFVASESKMTRFVFYLEVSKPEDGLKVLTPRINGIDTSASHRGNHFFIQRRSDEFFNSELLACPVDNTSATTVLIPHRASVKIQDIQLFSDHLVVFEREQGLPKITTYRLPAIEEPLTGLQGGRAVEFVDPVYSVDSSESQFSSTILRFSYSSLRTPLSVYDYDMNTGESVLKKIETVLGGFDASNYVTERKWATASDGTQIPISIVYQKNLVKLDGSDPMLLYGYGSYEICIDPDFRATRLSLLDRGFIFAIAHIRGGGEMGRQWYENGKFLKKKNTFTDFIACAEYLIEQKYCSKEKLSIEGRSAGGLLIGAVLNMRPDLFKAAVAGVPFVDVLTTMLDPTIPLTTSEWEEWGDPRKEDFYFYMKSYSPVDNVKAQNYPNILVTAGLHDPRVMYSEPAKFVSKLRDMKTDDNLLLFKCDLGAGHFSKSGRFERLHEDALTYAFILKALNLIPTTHN
;
A
#
# COMPACT_ATOMS: atom_id res chain seq x y z
N MET A 1 26.39 -12.57 40.22
CA MET A 1 25.11 -11.85 40.19
C MET A 1 24.74 -11.49 41.61
N ASP A 2 24.78 -10.21 41.99
CA ASP A 2 24.33 -9.75 43.31
C ASP A 2 22.87 -9.26 43.17
N LEU A 3 21.93 -10.20 43.34
CA LEU A 3 20.51 -9.93 43.12
C LEU A 3 19.96 -8.88 44.08
N ASP A 4 20.39 -8.88 45.35
CA ASP A 4 19.87 -7.95 46.35
C ASP A 4 20.31 -6.50 46.03
N GLN A 5 21.55 -6.33 45.55
CA GLN A 5 22.03 -5.04 45.06
C GLN A 5 21.26 -4.57 43.82
N TRP A 6 21.05 -5.46 42.84
CA TRP A 6 20.30 -5.14 41.61
C TRP A 6 18.83 -4.81 41.89
N ILE A 7 18.19 -5.51 42.83
CA ILE A 7 16.83 -5.21 43.29
C ILE A 7 16.78 -3.80 43.91
N SER A 8 17.74 -3.45 44.76
CA SER A 8 17.80 -2.10 45.35
C SER A 8 17.96 -1.02 44.26
N LYS A 9 18.85 -1.25 43.31
CA LYS A 9 19.13 -0.34 42.18
C LYS A 9 17.89 -0.09 41.33
N VAL A 10 17.18 -1.14 40.92
CA VAL A 10 15.96 -1.00 40.10
C VAL A 10 14.83 -0.34 40.89
N LYS A 11 14.68 -0.62 42.20
CA LYS A 11 13.71 0.07 43.07
C LYS A 11 13.94 1.59 43.18
N GLU A 12 15.16 2.05 42.99
CA GLU A 12 15.50 3.48 42.93
C GLU A 12 15.22 4.10 41.54
N GLY A 13 14.67 3.34 40.59
CA GLY A 13 14.37 3.78 39.23
C GLY A 13 15.56 3.75 38.28
N GLN A 14 16.65 3.07 38.65
CA GLN A 14 17.82 2.90 37.80
C GLN A 14 17.76 1.57 37.04
N HIS A 15 18.04 1.57 35.74
CA HIS A 15 18.17 0.33 34.99
C HIS A 15 19.55 -0.32 35.17
N LEU A 16 19.62 -1.64 34.91
CA LEU A 16 20.88 -2.39 34.95
C LEU A 16 21.80 -1.97 33.79
N LEU A 17 23.09 -2.32 33.87
CA LEU A 17 23.96 -2.24 32.70
C LEU A 17 23.58 -3.32 31.68
N GLU A 18 23.92 -3.13 30.41
CA GLU A 18 23.52 -4.04 29.33
C GLU A 18 23.96 -5.49 29.60
N ASP A 19 25.21 -5.70 30.00
CA ASP A 19 25.75 -7.02 30.34
C ASP A 19 25.09 -7.63 31.60
N GLU A 20 24.68 -6.79 32.56
CA GLU A 20 23.97 -7.23 33.76
C GLU A 20 22.55 -7.70 33.42
N LEU A 21 21.85 -6.96 32.56
CA LEU A 21 20.52 -7.31 32.07
C LEU A 21 20.58 -8.60 31.24
N GLN A 22 21.57 -8.73 30.35
CA GLN A 22 21.78 -9.95 29.58
C GLN A 22 21.97 -11.16 30.50
N LEU A 23 22.85 -11.04 31.50
CA LEU A 23 23.10 -12.11 32.46
C LEU A 23 21.84 -12.50 33.25
N LEU A 24 21.03 -11.52 33.65
CA LEU A 24 19.75 -11.76 34.31
C LEU A 24 18.77 -12.50 33.40
N CYS A 25 18.62 -12.06 32.15
CA CYS A 25 17.73 -12.69 31.17
C CYS A 25 18.12 -14.15 30.90
N GLU A 26 19.42 -14.44 30.71
CA GLU A 26 19.90 -15.82 30.55
C GLU A 26 19.60 -16.68 31.77
N TYR A 27 19.90 -16.17 32.98
CA TYR A 27 19.64 -16.91 34.22
C TYR A 27 18.14 -17.20 34.45
N VAL A 28 17.26 -16.24 34.13
CA VAL A 28 15.82 -16.46 34.28
C VAL A 28 15.28 -17.43 33.23
N LYS A 29 15.82 -17.45 32.01
CA LYS A 29 15.45 -18.48 31.01
C LYS A 29 15.76 -19.90 31.51
N GLU A 30 16.89 -20.10 32.20
CA GLU A 30 17.24 -21.39 32.82
C GLU A 30 16.23 -21.81 33.92
N ILE A 31 15.61 -20.86 34.61
CA ILE A 31 14.55 -21.16 35.58
C ILE A 31 13.25 -21.48 34.84
N LEU A 32 12.85 -20.64 33.88
CA LEU A 32 11.57 -20.73 33.19
C LEU A 32 11.47 -21.97 32.31
N ILE A 33 12.57 -22.45 31.72
CA ILE A 33 12.57 -23.66 30.87
C ILE A 33 12.13 -24.92 31.64
N GLU A 34 12.34 -24.95 32.97
CA GLU A 34 11.94 -26.05 33.85
C GLU A 34 10.46 -25.94 34.31
N GLU A 35 9.78 -24.82 34.04
CA GLU A 35 8.40 -24.59 34.47
C GLU A 35 7.38 -25.11 33.45
N SER A 36 6.32 -25.77 33.93
CA SER A 36 5.23 -26.24 33.07
C SER A 36 4.37 -25.07 32.57
N ASN A 37 3.68 -25.24 31.44
CA ASN A 37 2.69 -24.26 30.96
C ASN A 37 1.55 -23.99 31.94
N VAL A 38 1.29 -24.95 32.83
CA VAL A 38 0.33 -24.80 33.93
C VAL A 38 1.10 -24.98 35.23
N GLN A 39 1.56 -23.87 35.79
CA GLN A 39 2.40 -23.88 36.97
C GLN A 39 1.57 -24.05 38.26
N PRO A 40 1.83 -25.06 39.10
CA PRO A 40 1.15 -25.20 40.38
C PRO A 40 1.65 -24.13 41.36
N VAL A 41 0.73 -23.47 42.06
CA VAL A 41 1.03 -22.44 43.06
C VAL A 41 0.23 -22.73 44.33
N ASN A 42 0.88 -22.68 45.49
CA ASN A 42 0.21 -22.92 46.77
C ASN A 42 -0.28 -21.61 47.38
N SER A 43 -1.39 -21.64 48.12
CA SER A 43 -1.77 -20.53 48.99
C SER A 43 -0.80 -20.42 50.21
N PRO A 44 -0.62 -19.23 50.81
CA PRO A 44 -1.20 -17.94 50.44
C PRO A 44 -0.59 -17.36 49.15
N VAL A 45 -1.43 -16.79 48.29
CA VAL A 45 -1.02 -16.24 46.98
C VAL A 45 -1.80 -14.98 46.63
N THR A 46 -1.14 -14.05 45.94
CA THR A 46 -1.70 -12.82 45.40
C THR A 46 -1.67 -12.85 43.87
N VAL A 47 -2.83 -12.73 43.24
CA VAL A 47 -3.02 -12.70 41.79
C VAL A 47 -3.08 -11.25 41.32
N CYS A 48 -2.23 -10.93 40.34
CA CYS A 48 -2.06 -9.61 39.75
C CYS A 48 -2.43 -9.66 38.26
N GLY A 49 -3.24 -8.71 37.80
CA GLY A 49 -3.56 -8.51 36.39
C GLY A 49 -2.54 -7.63 35.68
N ASP A 50 -2.97 -6.99 34.59
CA ASP A 50 -2.12 -6.17 33.71
C ASP A 50 -1.43 -5.02 34.46
N ILE A 51 -0.18 -4.71 34.08
CA ILE A 51 0.67 -3.68 34.71
C ILE A 51 1.08 -2.58 33.72
N HIS A 52 1.39 -2.93 32.47
CA HIS A 52 1.69 -1.99 31.38
C HIS A 52 2.71 -0.90 31.71
N GLY A 53 3.92 -1.28 32.16
CA GLY A 53 5.01 -0.33 32.39
C GLY A 53 4.77 0.73 33.48
N GLN A 54 3.78 0.56 34.35
CA GLN A 54 3.48 1.46 35.47
C GLN A 54 4.32 1.12 36.72
N PHE A 55 5.62 1.40 36.66
CA PHE A 55 6.59 0.98 37.67
C PHE A 55 6.28 1.42 39.12
N HIS A 56 5.90 2.68 39.33
CA HIS A 56 5.59 3.18 40.67
C HIS A 56 4.33 2.53 41.26
N ASP A 57 3.35 2.23 40.41
CA ASP A 57 2.14 1.55 40.85
C ASP A 57 2.41 0.07 41.16
N LEU A 58 3.35 -0.57 40.44
CA LEU A 58 3.85 -1.89 40.82
C LEU A 58 4.51 -1.89 42.21
N MET A 59 5.24 -0.83 42.57
CA MET A 59 5.80 -0.73 43.94
C MET A 59 4.70 -0.59 44.99
N LYS A 60 3.63 0.17 44.69
CA LYS A 60 2.44 0.26 45.56
C LYS A 60 1.66 -1.05 45.63
N LEU A 61 1.62 -1.82 44.54
CA LEU A 61 1.06 -3.17 44.50
C LEU A 61 1.78 -4.07 45.52
N PHE A 62 3.12 -4.07 45.55
CA PHE A 62 3.86 -4.87 46.54
C PHE A 62 3.63 -4.41 47.99
N GLN A 63 3.44 -3.11 48.22
CA GLN A 63 3.07 -2.60 49.55
C GLN A 63 1.66 -3.07 49.98
N THR A 64 0.77 -3.29 49.01
CA THR A 64 -0.62 -3.71 49.25
C THR A 64 -0.75 -5.23 49.38
N GLY A 65 -0.02 -5.99 48.55
CA GLY A 65 -0.12 -7.44 48.47
C GLY A 65 0.66 -8.20 49.54
N GLY A 66 1.65 -7.57 50.17
CA GLY A 66 2.54 -8.19 51.16
C GLY A 66 3.91 -8.53 50.59
N HIS A 67 4.86 -8.87 51.45
CA HIS A 67 6.25 -9.08 51.05
C HIS A 67 6.54 -10.52 50.65
N VAL A 68 7.33 -10.73 49.59
CA VAL A 68 7.89 -12.04 49.26
C VAL A 68 9.03 -12.33 50.24
N PRO A 69 9.13 -13.54 50.83
CA PRO A 69 8.38 -14.77 50.51
C PRO A 69 7.18 -15.08 51.42
N GLU A 70 6.63 -14.12 52.17
CA GLU A 70 5.49 -14.35 53.07
C GLU A 70 4.19 -14.69 52.30
N THR A 71 4.10 -14.28 51.04
CA THR A 71 3.02 -14.64 50.11
C THR A 71 3.59 -14.92 48.72
N ASN A 72 2.94 -15.80 47.96
CA ASN A 72 3.26 -16.07 46.56
C ASN A 72 2.61 -15.02 45.65
N TYR A 73 3.15 -14.82 44.46
CA TYR A 73 2.61 -13.90 43.46
C TYR A 73 2.44 -14.59 42.10
N ILE A 74 1.29 -14.36 41.48
CA ILE A 74 1.03 -14.70 40.08
C ILE A 74 0.80 -13.39 39.33
N PHE A 75 1.63 -13.13 38.32
CA PHE A 75 1.47 -11.99 37.42
C PHE A 75 0.95 -12.46 36.07
N MET A 76 -0.28 -12.07 35.72
CA MET A 76 -1.01 -12.58 34.56
C MET A 76 -0.70 -11.82 33.26
N GLY A 77 0.58 -11.62 32.94
CA GLY A 77 1.01 -11.00 31.67
C GLY A 77 0.84 -9.47 31.59
N ASP A 78 1.15 -8.92 30.42
CA ASP A 78 1.07 -7.50 30.09
C ASP A 78 1.87 -6.60 31.05
N PHE A 79 3.16 -6.93 31.17
CA PHE A 79 4.14 -6.22 31.99
C PHE A 79 4.65 -4.96 31.29
N VAL A 80 4.77 -5.03 29.96
CA VAL A 80 5.39 -4.02 29.12
C VAL A 80 4.36 -3.25 28.28
N ASP A 81 4.84 -2.23 27.57
CA ASP A 81 4.06 -1.29 26.77
C ASP A 81 3.06 -0.44 27.54
N ARG A 82 2.57 0.65 26.91
CA ARG A 82 1.48 1.51 27.42
C ARG A 82 1.73 2.17 28.80
N GLY A 83 2.99 2.16 29.25
CA GLY A 83 3.53 2.89 30.40
C GLY A 83 4.88 3.51 30.07
N TYR A 84 5.43 4.32 30.97
CA TYR A 84 6.72 4.99 30.76
C TYR A 84 7.95 4.16 31.17
N ASN A 85 7.74 3.08 31.94
CA ASN A 85 8.78 2.35 32.66
C ASN A 85 8.64 0.82 32.50
N SER A 86 8.38 0.36 31.27
CA SER A 86 8.25 -1.07 30.95
C SER A 86 9.54 -1.83 31.22
N LEU A 87 10.72 -1.22 31.00
CA LEU A 87 12.00 -1.84 31.30
C LEU A 87 12.15 -2.07 32.82
N GLU A 88 11.84 -1.07 33.65
CA GLU A 88 11.98 -1.24 35.10
C GLU A 88 10.97 -2.26 35.65
N VAL A 89 9.71 -2.25 35.15
CA VAL A 89 8.69 -3.23 35.51
C VAL A 89 9.15 -4.64 35.18
N PHE A 90 9.58 -4.89 33.94
CA PHE A 90 9.98 -6.25 33.56
C PHE A 90 11.25 -6.67 34.30
N THR A 91 12.23 -5.78 34.43
CA THR A 91 13.50 -6.08 35.12
C THR A 91 13.28 -6.43 36.60
N ILE A 92 12.43 -5.69 37.33
CA ILE A 92 12.19 -6.01 38.75
C ILE A 92 11.47 -7.36 38.91
N LEU A 93 10.54 -7.70 38.01
CA LEU A 93 9.88 -9.01 38.02
C LEU A 93 10.87 -10.15 37.74
N LEU A 94 11.79 -9.97 36.78
CA LEU A 94 12.86 -10.94 36.51
C LEU A 94 13.80 -11.11 37.71
N LEU A 95 14.18 -10.02 38.37
CA LEU A 95 15.02 -10.08 39.58
C LEU A 95 14.34 -10.83 40.73
N LEU A 96 13.04 -10.58 40.95
CA LEU A 96 12.26 -11.28 41.96
C LEU A 96 12.08 -12.75 41.59
N LYS A 97 11.87 -13.08 40.31
CA LYS A 97 11.84 -14.46 39.81
C LYS A 97 13.17 -15.17 40.03
N ALA A 98 14.30 -14.50 39.75
CA ALA A 98 15.63 -15.04 39.99
C ALA A 98 15.91 -15.28 41.49
N ARG A 99 15.41 -14.40 42.37
CA ARG A 99 15.65 -14.45 43.81
C ARG A 99 14.73 -15.41 44.56
N TYR A 100 13.48 -15.51 44.13
CA TYR A 100 12.41 -16.31 44.74
C TYR A 100 11.66 -17.13 43.67
N PRO A 101 12.34 -18.06 42.99
CA PRO A 101 11.79 -18.77 41.84
C PRO A 101 10.51 -19.56 42.14
N ALA A 102 10.34 -20.02 43.38
CA ALA A 102 9.16 -20.75 43.83
C ALA A 102 7.98 -19.85 44.25
N ASN A 103 8.21 -18.55 44.49
CA ASN A 103 7.19 -17.63 45.00
C ASN A 103 6.70 -16.64 43.95
N ILE A 104 7.41 -16.47 42.84
CA ILE A 104 7.04 -15.58 41.74
C ILE A 104 6.70 -16.42 40.50
N THR A 105 5.47 -16.34 40.05
CA THR A 105 4.99 -16.95 38.82
C THR A 105 4.68 -15.86 37.79
N LEU A 106 5.32 -15.92 36.63
CA LEU A 106 5.13 -14.99 35.54
C LEU A 106 4.43 -15.70 34.38
N LEU A 107 3.23 -15.24 34.06
CA LEU A 107 2.50 -15.70 32.89
C LEU A 107 2.79 -14.80 31.69
N ARG A 108 2.72 -15.34 30.49
CA ARG A 108 2.79 -14.57 29.25
C ARG A 108 1.45 -13.85 29.00
N GLY A 109 1.52 -12.57 28.66
CA GLY A 109 0.40 -11.80 28.11
C GLY A 109 0.58 -11.53 26.63
N ASN A 110 -0.40 -10.85 26.01
CA ASN A 110 -0.30 -10.55 24.58
C ASN A 110 0.76 -9.48 24.28
N HIS A 111 1.11 -8.62 25.25
CA HIS A 111 2.18 -7.63 25.12
C HIS A 111 3.60 -8.21 25.33
N GLU A 112 3.74 -9.43 25.83
CA GLU A 112 5.01 -10.18 25.80
C GLU A 112 5.22 -10.80 24.39
N SER A 113 5.20 -9.92 23.39
CA SER A 113 5.35 -10.20 21.96
C SER A 113 6.30 -9.23 21.30
N ARG A 114 7.18 -9.73 20.41
CA ARG A 114 8.08 -8.88 19.62
C ARG A 114 7.31 -7.93 18.71
N GLN A 115 6.18 -8.36 18.17
CA GLN A 115 5.37 -7.55 17.26
C GLN A 115 4.71 -6.38 17.99
N LEU A 116 4.09 -6.63 19.15
CA LEU A 116 3.39 -5.57 19.90
C LEU A 116 4.38 -4.55 20.51
N THR A 117 5.50 -5.02 21.04
CA THR A 117 6.49 -4.15 21.71
C THR A 117 7.17 -3.15 20.79
N GLN A 118 7.19 -3.40 19.48
CA GLN A 118 7.64 -2.46 18.45
C GLN A 118 6.62 -1.34 18.16
N VAL A 119 5.36 -1.55 18.53
CA VAL A 119 4.25 -0.63 18.23
C VAL A 119 3.84 0.18 19.47
N TYR A 120 3.88 -0.44 20.66
CA TYR A 120 3.28 0.12 21.88
C TYR A 120 4.28 0.66 22.92
N GLY A 121 5.57 0.77 22.56
CA GLY A 121 6.54 1.65 23.22
C GLY A 121 7.73 0.97 23.89
N PHE A 122 7.69 -0.34 24.17
CA PHE A 122 8.80 -1.00 24.88
C PHE A 122 10.10 -1.06 24.08
N TYR A 123 10.03 -1.25 22.75
CA TYR A 123 11.21 -1.19 21.88
C TYR A 123 11.90 0.18 21.96
N ASP A 124 11.13 1.25 21.80
CA ASP A 124 11.63 2.63 21.85
C ASP A 124 12.22 2.97 23.22
N GLU A 125 11.60 2.47 24.31
CA GLU A 125 12.13 2.64 25.66
C GLU A 125 13.51 2.01 25.81
N CYS A 126 13.68 0.76 25.36
CA CYS A 126 14.96 0.07 25.40
C CYS A 126 16.02 0.79 24.56
N GLN A 127 15.67 1.16 23.32
CA GLN A 127 16.55 1.89 22.41
C GLN A 127 17.00 3.23 23.01
N ARG A 128 16.09 3.96 23.66
CA ARG A 128 16.40 5.24 24.31
C ARG A 128 17.31 5.10 25.52
N LYS A 129 17.17 4.04 26.32
CA LYS A 129 17.95 3.85 27.56
C LYS A 129 19.33 3.26 27.32
N TYR A 130 19.47 2.32 26.38
CA TYR A 130 20.75 1.65 26.09
C TYR A 130 21.44 2.15 24.81
N GLY A 131 20.78 2.98 24.00
CA GLY A 131 21.30 3.49 22.73
C GLY A 131 21.29 2.44 21.60
N ASN A 132 20.76 1.24 21.87
CA ASN A 132 20.70 0.11 20.95
C ASN A 132 19.55 -0.85 21.34
N ALA A 133 19.24 -1.81 20.46
CA ALA A 133 18.11 -2.73 20.62
C ALA A 133 18.44 -4.02 21.38
N ASN A 134 19.65 -4.20 21.92
CA ASN A 134 20.06 -5.45 22.55
C ASN A 134 19.26 -5.73 23.83
N ALA A 135 19.04 -4.71 24.67
CA ALA A 135 18.21 -4.84 25.86
C ALA A 135 16.79 -5.33 25.53
N TRP A 136 16.18 -4.80 24.45
CA TRP A 136 14.89 -5.27 23.96
C TRP A 136 14.99 -6.74 23.52
N ARG A 137 16.00 -7.12 22.72
CA ARG A 137 16.22 -8.50 22.29
C ARG A 137 16.31 -9.46 23.48
N TYR A 138 17.15 -9.15 24.46
CA TYR A 138 17.32 -9.98 25.66
C TYR A 138 16.01 -10.16 26.41
N CYS A 139 15.23 -9.09 26.60
CA CYS A 139 13.92 -9.17 27.23
C CYS A 139 12.92 -9.98 26.41
N THR A 140 12.84 -9.77 25.10
CA THR A 140 11.91 -10.51 24.23
C THR A 140 12.25 -11.98 24.10
N ASP A 141 13.53 -12.34 24.22
CA ASP A 141 13.96 -13.74 24.24
C ASP A 141 13.49 -14.45 25.51
N VAL A 142 13.29 -13.74 26.62
CA VAL A 142 12.67 -14.30 27.83
C VAL A 142 11.17 -14.57 27.62
N PHE A 143 10.49 -13.78 26.78
CA PHE A 143 9.04 -13.91 26.57
C PHE A 143 8.63 -15.31 26.09
N ASP A 144 9.46 -15.93 25.26
CA ASP A 144 9.20 -17.27 24.71
C ASP A 144 9.26 -18.37 25.79
N TYR A 145 9.82 -18.08 26.96
CA TYR A 145 9.92 -19.03 28.07
C TYR A 145 8.84 -18.81 29.14
N LEU A 146 8.09 -17.71 29.08
CA LEU A 146 7.03 -17.43 30.04
C LEU A 146 5.93 -18.50 30.01
N THR A 147 5.43 -18.84 31.19
CA THR A 147 4.38 -19.86 31.35
C THR A 147 3.03 -19.33 30.84
N LEU A 148 2.12 -20.21 30.41
CA LEU A 148 0.83 -19.77 29.84
C LEU A 148 -0.27 -19.62 30.88
N SER A 149 -0.17 -20.34 32.00
CA SER A 149 -1.19 -20.39 33.04
C SER A 149 -0.62 -20.87 34.38
N ALA A 150 -1.36 -20.62 35.45
CA ALA A 150 -1.07 -21.16 36.78
C ALA A 150 -2.33 -21.78 37.39
N ILE A 151 -2.15 -22.74 38.31
CA ILE A 151 -3.25 -23.35 39.05
C ILE A 151 -2.99 -23.26 40.55
N ILE A 152 -3.89 -22.59 41.28
CA ILE A 152 -3.79 -22.39 42.72
C ILE A 152 -4.50 -23.54 43.43
N ASP A 153 -3.77 -24.27 44.27
CA ASP A 153 -4.25 -25.41 45.07
C ASP A 153 -5.13 -26.41 44.31
N GLY A 154 -4.95 -26.50 42.99
CA GLY A 154 -5.71 -27.37 42.10
C GLY A 154 -7.13 -26.90 41.73
N THR A 155 -7.61 -25.76 42.26
CA THR A 155 -9.02 -25.34 42.11
C THR A 155 -9.23 -23.99 41.44
N VAL A 156 -8.20 -23.15 41.30
CA VAL A 156 -8.32 -21.84 40.61
C VAL A 156 -7.32 -21.75 39.47
N LEU A 157 -7.82 -21.60 38.24
CA LEU A 157 -6.98 -21.41 37.05
C LEU A 157 -6.71 -19.91 36.83
N CYS A 158 -5.46 -19.54 36.61
CA CYS A 158 -5.05 -18.20 36.21
C CYS A 158 -4.51 -18.21 34.77
N VAL A 159 -5.02 -17.32 33.92
CA VAL A 159 -4.62 -17.15 32.51
C VAL A 159 -4.63 -15.66 32.16
N HIS A 160 -3.89 -15.20 31.14
CA HIS A 160 -3.92 -13.79 30.75
C HIS A 160 -5.24 -13.39 30.07
N GLY A 161 -5.48 -13.88 28.85
CA GLY A 161 -6.66 -13.59 28.05
C GLY A 161 -7.85 -14.41 28.54
N GLY A 162 -8.15 -15.54 27.92
CA GLY A 162 -9.36 -16.28 28.25
C GLY A 162 -9.30 -17.75 27.90
N LEU A 163 -10.47 -18.33 27.69
CA LEU A 163 -10.60 -19.72 27.28
C LEU A 163 -10.47 -19.85 25.75
N SER A 164 -10.18 -21.07 25.28
CA SER A 164 -10.13 -21.43 23.86
C SER A 164 -11.16 -22.52 23.53
N PRO A 165 -11.83 -22.47 22.36
CA PRO A 165 -12.69 -23.57 21.91
C PRO A 165 -11.93 -24.88 21.68
N ASP A 166 -10.61 -24.79 21.45
CA ASP A 166 -9.73 -25.95 21.21
C ASP A 166 -9.20 -26.56 22.52
N ILE A 167 -9.41 -25.88 23.65
CA ILE A 167 -8.95 -26.30 24.98
C ILE A 167 -10.17 -26.61 25.86
N ARG A 168 -10.42 -27.90 26.06
CA ARG A 168 -11.45 -28.40 26.98
C ARG A 168 -10.89 -28.80 28.33
N THR A 169 -9.64 -29.24 28.39
CA THR A 169 -8.97 -29.64 29.65
C THR A 169 -7.68 -28.87 29.88
N ILE A 170 -7.33 -28.68 31.16
CA ILE A 170 -6.07 -28.02 31.57
C ILE A 170 -4.85 -28.76 31.03
N ASP A 171 -4.91 -30.09 30.88
CA ASP A 171 -3.81 -30.88 30.32
C ASP A 171 -3.51 -30.52 28.86
N GLN A 172 -4.48 -30.00 28.10
CA GLN A 172 -4.22 -29.50 26.75
C GLN A 172 -3.38 -28.22 26.76
N ILE A 173 -3.45 -27.40 27.81
CA ILE A 173 -2.57 -26.23 27.99
C ILE A 173 -1.13 -26.70 28.23
N ARG A 174 -0.94 -27.80 28.97
CA ARG A 174 0.39 -28.35 29.31
C ARG A 174 1.23 -28.73 28.10
N VAL A 175 0.60 -29.07 26.98
CA VAL A 175 1.27 -29.57 25.76
C VAL A 175 1.43 -28.53 24.65
N ILE A 176 1.01 -27.28 24.89
CA ILE A 176 1.20 -26.18 23.94
C ILE A 176 2.70 -25.87 23.82
N GLU A 177 3.22 -25.81 22.58
CA GLU A 177 4.58 -25.33 22.35
C GLU A 177 4.62 -23.82 22.56
N ARG A 178 5.24 -23.37 23.66
CA ARG A 178 5.27 -21.96 24.06
C ARG A 178 6.54 -21.23 23.63
N ASN A 179 7.61 -21.96 23.29
CA ASN A 179 8.92 -21.41 22.95
C ASN A 179 8.95 -20.91 21.51
N CYS A 180 8.05 -19.98 21.23
CA CYS A 180 7.85 -19.33 19.96
C CYS A 180 7.17 -17.98 20.18
N GLU A 181 7.17 -17.15 19.15
CA GLU A 181 6.32 -15.97 19.12
C GLU A 181 4.84 -16.38 19.16
N ILE A 182 3.97 -15.54 19.76
CA ILE A 182 2.54 -15.84 19.86
C ILE A 182 1.95 -16.03 18.45
N PRO A 183 1.37 -17.22 18.13
CA PRO A 183 0.77 -17.46 16.83
C PRO A 183 -0.43 -16.55 16.55
N HIS A 184 -0.82 -16.42 15.29
CA HIS A 184 -1.99 -15.61 14.89
C HIS A 184 -3.35 -16.31 15.13
N GLU A 185 -3.35 -17.64 15.32
CA GLU A 185 -4.55 -18.44 15.57
C GLU A 185 -4.24 -19.67 16.43
N GLY A 186 -5.29 -20.33 16.91
CA GLY A 186 -5.20 -21.57 17.68
C GLY A 186 -5.07 -21.38 19.19
N PRO A 187 -4.89 -22.47 19.94
CA PRO A 187 -5.08 -22.49 21.39
C PRO A 187 -4.13 -21.55 22.15
N PHE A 188 -2.90 -21.36 21.67
CA PHE A 188 -1.97 -20.42 22.30
C PHE A 188 -2.45 -18.96 22.10
N CYS A 189 -2.79 -18.59 20.87
CA CYS A 189 -3.34 -17.27 20.57
C CYS A 189 -4.61 -16.99 21.41
N ASP A 190 -5.53 -17.95 21.48
CA ASP A 190 -6.79 -17.81 22.20
C ASP A 190 -6.59 -17.55 23.70
N LEU A 191 -5.66 -18.26 24.36
CA LEU A 191 -5.35 -18.02 25.78
C LEU A 191 -4.84 -16.60 26.03
N MET A 192 -4.25 -15.94 25.03
CA MET A 192 -3.73 -14.58 25.13
C MET A 192 -4.77 -13.51 24.75
N TRP A 193 -5.72 -13.81 23.87
CA TRP A 193 -6.58 -12.80 23.21
C TRP A 193 -8.09 -12.97 23.41
N SER A 194 -8.56 -14.10 23.93
CA SER A 194 -10.00 -14.34 24.12
C SER A 194 -10.58 -13.47 25.23
N ASP A 195 -11.86 -13.10 25.10
CA ASP A 195 -12.58 -12.13 25.92
C ASP A 195 -13.95 -12.65 26.38
N PRO A 196 -14.38 -12.44 27.64
CA PRO A 196 -15.69 -12.87 28.11
C PRO A 196 -16.72 -11.80 27.72
N GLU A 197 -17.88 -12.20 27.27
CA GLU A 197 -18.96 -11.27 26.90
C GLU A 197 -20.31 -11.82 27.38
N ASP A 198 -21.33 -10.97 27.46
CA ASP A 198 -22.70 -11.36 27.81
C ASP A 198 -23.40 -12.13 26.66
N ILE A 199 -22.84 -13.32 26.38
CA ILE A 199 -23.33 -14.31 25.42
C ILE A 199 -23.41 -15.69 26.11
N GLU A 200 -24.11 -16.65 25.51
CA GLU A 200 -24.16 -18.01 26.06
C GLU A 200 -22.94 -18.85 25.68
N THR A 201 -22.50 -18.79 24.41
CA THR A 201 -21.50 -19.72 23.85
C THR A 201 -20.27 -18.98 23.30
N TRP A 202 -19.66 -19.46 22.22
CA TRP A 202 -18.51 -18.83 21.55
C TRP A 202 -18.98 -17.86 20.46
N ALA A 203 -18.26 -16.77 20.25
CA ALA A 203 -18.42 -15.89 19.10
C ALA A 203 -17.05 -15.36 18.61
N VAL A 204 -16.99 -14.89 17.37
CA VAL A 204 -15.75 -14.37 16.79
C VAL A 204 -15.34 -13.09 17.51
N SER A 205 -14.06 -12.98 17.87
CA SER A 205 -13.51 -11.79 18.53
C SER A 205 -13.41 -10.61 17.55
N PRO A 206 -13.91 -9.42 17.93
CA PRO A 206 -13.73 -8.21 17.11
C PRO A 206 -12.27 -7.73 17.08
N ARG A 207 -11.39 -8.30 17.92
CA ARG A 207 -9.95 -7.98 17.95
C ARG A 207 -9.17 -8.59 16.78
N GLY A 208 -9.79 -9.50 16.01
CA GLY A 208 -9.11 -10.24 14.93
C GLY A 208 -8.21 -11.38 15.42
N ALA A 209 -8.17 -11.63 16.74
CA ALA A 209 -7.46 -12.74 17.39
C ALA A 209 -8.27 -13.20 18.62
N GLY A 210 -8.21 -14.50 18.93
CA GLY A 210 -8.97 -15.12 20.01
C GLY A 210 -10.49 -15.18 19.77
N TRP A 211 -11.24 -15.45 20.83
CA TRP A 211 -12.69 -15.63 20.80
C TRP A 211 -13.42 -14.82 21.86
N LEU A 212 -14.67 -14.44 21.59
CA LEU A 212 -15.62 -14.08 22.63
C LEU A 212 -16.22 -15.35 23.24
N PHE A 213 -16.38 -15.38 24.56
CA PHE A 213 -16.97 -16.54 25.23
C PHE A 213 -17.92 -16.19 26.37
N GLY A 214 -18.95 -17.03 26.50
CA GLY A 214 -20.06 -16.82 27.41
C GLY A 214 -19.98 -17.58 28.74
N SER A 215 -21.04 -17.41 29.53
CA SER A 215 -21.20 -18.06 30.83
C SER A 215 -21.19 -19.59 30.73
N ARG A 216 -21.90 -20.16 29.75
CA ARG A 216 -21.99 -21.62 29.59
C ARG A 216 -20.63 -22.25 29.29
N VAL A 217 -19.81 -21.60 28.44
CA VAL A 217 -18.44 -22.04 28.14
C VAL A 217 -17.62 -22.12 29.43
N THR A 218 -17.72 -21.08 30.26
CA THR A 218 -17.01 -20.98 31.53
C THR A 218 -17.47 -22.05 32.52
N SER A 219 -18.79 -22.21 32.72
CA SER A 219 -19.32 -23.21 33.65
C SER A 219 -19.01 -24.63 33.20
N GLU A 220 -19.07 -24.93 31.89
CA GLU A 220 -18.68 -26.23 31.34
C GLU A 220 -17.18 -26.50 31.54
N PHE A 221 -16.32 -25.52 31.24
CA PHE A 221 -14.88 -25.66 31.44
C PHE A 221 -14.51 -25.87 32.92
N ASN A 222 -15.12 -25.10 33.82
CA ASN A 222 -14.91 -25.25 35.27
C ASN A 222 -15.38 -26.62 35.78
N HIS A 223 -16.54 -27.08 35.31
CA HIS A 223 -17.07 -28.39 35.68
C HIS A 223 -16.16 -29.53 35.21
N ILE A 224 -15.70 -29.49 33.95
CA ILE A 224 -14.82 -30.52 33.38
C ILE A 224 -13.49 -30.60 34.12
N ASN A 225 -12.94 -29.45 34.52
CA ASN A 225 -11.61 -29.36 35.14
C ASN A 225 -11.64 -29.31 36.67
N ASN A 226 -12.82 -29.47 37.29
CA ASN A 226 -13.02 -29.38 38.74
C ASN A 226 -12.45 -28.07 39.34
N LEU A 227 -12.75 -26.94 38.68
CA LEU A 227 -12.32 -25.61 39.10
C LEU A 227 -13.46 -24.86 39.79
N ASP A 228 -13.11 -24.10 40.83
CA ASP A 228 -13.99 -23.17 41.53
C ASP A 228 -14.01 -21.77 40.89
N LEU A 229 -12.96 -21.42 40.14
CA LEU A 229 -12.78 -20.08 39.57
C LEU A 229 -11.74 -20.07 38.44
N VAL A 230 -12.01 -19.27 37.40
CA VAL A 230 -10.99 -18.81 36.44
C VAL A 230 -10.68 -17.34 36.72
N CYS A 231 -9.42 -17.04 37.03
CA CYS A 231 -8.88 -15.69 37.10
C CYS A 231 -8.25 -15.34 35.76
N ARG A 232 -8.59 -14.16 35.24
CA ARG A 232 -8.00 -13.62 34.02
C ARG A 232 -7.68 -12.13 34.10
N ALA A 233 -7.02 -11.63 33.08
CA ALA A 233 -6.62 -10.23 32.91
C ALA A 233 -7.10 -9.70 31.52
N HIS A 234 -6.32 -8.86 30.84
CA HIS A 234 -6.48 -8.43 29.44
C HIS A 234 -7.62 -7.42 29.13
N GLN A 235 -8.78 -7.51 29.78
CA GLN A 235 -9.86 -6.52 29.61
C GLN A 235 -9.85 -5.50 30.74
N LEU A 236 -9.73 -4.22 30.37
CA LEU A 236 -9.83 -3.12 31.32
C LEU A 236 -11.17 -3.17 32.06
N VAL A 237 -11.10 -3.26 33.39
CA VAL A 237 -12.24 -3.13 34.30
C VAL A 237 -12.08 -1.85 35.13
N GLN A 238 -13.06 -0.96 35.05
CA GLN A 238 -12.98 0.37 35.66
C GLN A 238 -12.86 0.31 37.18
N GLU A 239 -13.50 -0.68 37.78
CA GLU A 239 -13.52 -0.94 39.22
C GLU A 239 -12.27 -1.70 39.70
N GLY A 240 -11.36 -2.07 38.81
CA GLY A 240 -10.15 -2.86 39.11
C GLY A 240 -10.38 -4.37 39.23
N LEU A 241 -11.61 -4.83 39.47
CA LEU A 241 -12.00 -6.24 39.47
C LEU A 241 -13.45 -6.41 39.06
N LYS A 242 -13.75 -7.41 38.22
CA LYS A 242 -15.13 -7.73 37.81
C LYS A 242 -15.36 -9.23 37.71
N TYR A 243 -16.42 -9.72 38.34
CA TYR A 243 -16.97 -11.05 38.03
C TYR A 243 -17.84 -10.95 36.77
N MET A 244 -17.50 -11.70 35.74
CA MET A 244 -18.10 -11.50 34.41
C MET A 244 -19.49 -12.12 34.28
N PHE A 245 -19.76 -13.17 35.06
CA PHE A 245 -21.02 -13.92 35.02
C PHE A 245 -21.67 -14.04 36.39
N GLN A 246 -22.98 -14.32 36.42
CA GLN A 246 -23.77 -14.38 37.65
C GLN A 246 -23.34 -15.49 38.61
N ASP A 247 -22.85 -16.61 38.08
CA ASP A 247 -22.34 -17.76 38.85
C ASP A 247 -20.96 -17.49 39.50
N LYS A 248 -20.35 -16.33 39.18
CA LYS A 248 -19.02 -15.91 39.66
C LYS A 248 -17.92 -16.92 39.36
N GLY A 249 -18.09 -17.74 38.32
CA GLY A 249 -17.12 -18.74 37.88
C GLY A 249 -15.90 -18.17 37.16
N LEU A 250 -15.93 -16.90 36.77
CA LEU A 250 -14.81 -16.18 36.15
C LEU A 250 -14.70 -14.75 36.67
N VAL A 251 -13.46 -14.34 36.94
CA VAL A 251 -13.10 -12.99 37.40
C VAL A 251 -12.01 -12.39 36.54
N THR A 252 -12.18 -11.12 36.17
CA THR A 252 -11.15 -10.30 35.54
C THR A 252 -10.53 -9.40 36.60
N VAL A 253 -9.20 -9.48 36.76
CA VAL A 253 -8.40 -8.68 37.68
C VAL A 253 -7.55 -7.69 36.88
N TRP A 254 -7.52 -6.42 37.30
CA TRP A 254 -6.74 -5.37 36.65
C TRP A 254 -5.88 -4.64 37.67
N SER A 255 -4.56 -4.60 37.46
CA SER A 255 -3.60 -4.13 38.45
C SER A 255 -2.87 -2.83 38.08
N ALA A 256 -3.29 -2.17 36.99
CA ALA A 256 -2.75 -0.89 36.52
C ALA A 256 -3.75 0.26 36.76
N PRO A 257 -3.56 1.09 37.81
CA PRO A 257 -4.51 2.17 38.12
C PRO A 257 -4.32 3.35 37.16
N ASN A 258 -5.38 4.11 36.91
CA ASN A 258 -5.38 5.20 35.94
C ASN A 258 -4.65 4.81 34.63
N TYR A 259 -5.06 3.68 34.06
CA TYR A 259 -4.41 3.03 32.94
C TYR A 259 -4.06 4.00 31.80
N CYS A 260 -2.87 3.84 31.21
CA CYS A 260 -2.30 4.77 30.22
C CYS A 260 -2.21 6.22 30.73
N TYR A 261 -2.18 6.41 32.05
CA TYR A 261 -2.20 7.70 32.75
C TYR A 261 -3.43 8.58 32.44
N ARG A 262 -4.55 7.97 32.00
CA ARG A 262 -5.73 8.73 31.53
C ARG A 262 -7.10 8.07 31.74
N CYS A 263 -7.16 6.76 31.95
CA CYS A 263 -8.42 6.03 31.99
C CYS A 263 -9.23 6.24 33.28
N GLY A 264 -8.59 6.71 34.36
CA GLY A 264 -9.24 6.96 35.66
C GLY A 264 -9.76 5.72 36.39
N ASN A 265 -9.40 4.51 35.95
CA ASN A 265 -9.79 3.27 36.61
C ASN A 265 -9.03 3.05 37.93
N VAL A 266 -9.61 2.25 38.81
CA VAL A 266 -8.94 1.74 40.02
C VAL A 266 -8.19 0.46 39.67
N ALA A 267 -7.15 0.12 40.44
CA ALA A 267 -6.48 -1.18 40.35
C ALA A 267 -6.79 -2.06 41.55
N SER A 268 -6.69 -3.36 41.36
CA SER A 268 -6.82 -4.33 42.44
C SER A 268 -5.82 -5.48 42.31
N ILE A 269 -5.70 -6.22 43.41
CA ILE A 269 -5.11 -7.55 43.47
C ILE A 269 -6.09 -8.47 44.19
N LEU A 270 -6.05 -9.76 43.84
CA LEU A 270 -6.88 -10.80 44.46
C LEU A 270 -6.00 -11.74 45.26
N SER A 271 -6.12 -11.70 46.59
CA SER A 271 -5.36 -12.55 47.50
C SER A 271 -6.19 -13.77 47.95
N PHE A 272 -5.54 -14.92 48.06
CA PHE A 272 -6.06 -16.16 48.64
C PHE A 272 -5.23 -16.48 49.88
N ASN A 273 -5.89 -16.67 51.03
CA ASN A 273 -5.22 -17.12 52.25
C ASN A 273 -5.05 -18.65 52.28
N GLU A 274 -4.42 -19.19 53.33
CA GLU A 274 -4.19 -20.65 53.50
C GLU A 274 -5.48 -21.49 53.51
N ASN A 275 -6.64 -20.87 53.76
CA ASN A 275 -7.95 -21.52 53.73
C ASN A 275 -8.69 -21.31 52.39
N MET A 276 -8.01 -20.77 51.37
CA MET A 276 -8.57 -20.38 50.07
C MET A 276 -9.68 -19.33 50.15
N GLU A 277 -9.74 -18.54 51.23
CA GLU A 277 -10.64 -17.39 51.33
C GLU A 277 -10.10 -16.22 50.49
N ARG A 278 -11.00 -15.58 49.74
CA ARG A 278 -10.68 -14.54 48.76
C ARG A 278 -10.77 -13.15 49.40
N GLU A 279 -9.70 -12.37 49.29
CA GLU A 279 -9.66 -10.96 49.68
C GLU A 279 -9.28 -10.11 48.48
N VAL A 280 -10.10 -9.10 48.15
CA VAL A 280 -9.77 -8.12 47.10
C VAL A 280 -9.20 -6.87 47.75
N LYS A 281 -8.00 -6.45 47.33
CA LYS A 281 -7.37 -5.22 47.82
C LYS A 281 -7.25 -4.23 46.67
N PHE A 282 -7.84 -3.05 46.85
CA PHE A 282 -7.83 -1.98 45.85
C PHE A 282 -6.74 -0.96 46.15
N PHE A 283 -6.16 -0.39 45.09
CA PHE A 283 -5.22 0.72 45.18
C PHE A 283 -5.36 1.64 43.97
N THR A 284 -5.02 2.91 44.16
CA THR A 284 -5.04 3.96 43.13
C THR A 284 -3.64 4.30 42.65
N GLU A 285 -3.53 5.15 41.64
CA GLU A 285 -2.26 5.66 41.13
C GLU A 285 -1.43 6.38 42.21
N THR A 286 -0.13 6.40 41.99
CA THR A 286 0.88 7.09 42.82
C THR A 286 1.04 8.57 42.40
N GLU A 287 1.44 9.44 43.34
CA GLU A 287 1.66 10.86 43.03
C GLU A 287 2.85 11.06 42.08
N GLU A 288 3.83 10.17 42.14
CA GLU A 288 5.02 10.12 41.28
C GLU A 288 4.62 10.01 39.80
N ASN A 289 3.59 9.21 39.49
CA ASN A 289 3.07 9.09 38.13
C ASN A 289 2.41 10.38 37.62
N ASN A 290 1.84 11.20 38.50
CA ASN A 290 1.28 12.51 38.14
C ASN A 290 2.36 13.58 37.89
N GLN A 291 3.56 13.38 38.44
CA GLN A 291 4.71 14.28 38.26
C GLN A 291 5.57 13.92 37.04
N MET A 292 5.43 12.70 36.52
CA MET A 292 6.04 12.26 35.26
C MET A 292 5.44 13.02 34.07
N ARG A 293 5.97 14.22 33.80
CA ARG A 293 5.85 14.85 32.49
C ARG A 293 6.69 14.02 31.52
N GLY A 294 6.03 13.25 30.67
CA GLY A 294 6.68 12.60 29.53
C GLY A 294 7.53 13.60 28.73
N PRO A 295 8.47 13.13 27.90
CA PRO A 295 9.20 14.01 26.99
C PRO A 295 8.20 14.92 26.25
N ARG A 296 8.55 16.20 26.05
CA ARG A 296 7.66 17.24 25.47
C ARG A 296 7.15 16.92 24.05
N THR A 297 7.57 15.79 23.48
CA THR A 297 6.99 15.08 22.34
C THR A 297 6.05 13.99 22.88
N GLY A 298 4.73 14.22 22.87
CA GLY A 298 3.76 13.20 23.28
C GLY A 298 3.97 11.92 22.47
N VAL A 299 4.23 10.80 23.13
CA VAL A 299 4.50 9.54 22.44
C VAL A 299 3.15 8.90 22.04
N PRO A 300 2.84 8.68 20.75
CA PRO A 300 1.46 8.47 20.27
C PRO A 300 0.78 7.18 20.74
N TYR A 301 1.53 6.19 21.23
CA TYR A 301 0.98 4.86 21.55
C TYR A 301 0.04 4.83 22.76
N PHE A 302 0.10 5.83 23.66
CA PHE A 302 -0.87 5.95 24.75
C PHE A 302 -2.30 6.19 24.26
N LEU A 303 -2.50 6.59 22.99
CA LEU A 303 -3.81 6.96 22.43
C LEU A 303 -4.68 5.76 22.02
N TRP A 304 -4.10 4.56 21.85
CA TRP A 304 -4.77 3.39 21.26
C TRP A 304 -5.78 2.64 22.15
N THR A 305 -5.91 3.00 23.43
CA THR A 305 -6.74 2.23 24.38
C THR A 305 -8.18 2.71 24.59
N TRP A 306 -8.64 3.79 23.93
CA TRP A 306 -9.94 4.40 24.28
C TRP A 306 -10.84 4.81 23.09
N ARG A 307 -10.74 4.14 21.94
CA ARG A 307 -11.75 4.26 20.87
C ARG A 307 -11.97 2.90 20.19
N GLY A 308 -12.80 2.06 20.81
CA GLY A 308 -13.21 0.79 20.18
C GLY A 308 -14.26 -0.04 20.93
N ASN A 309 -14.17 -0.20 22.26
CA ASN A 309 -14.84 -1.34 22.92
C ASN A 309 -15.95 -1.02 23.94
N CYS A 310 -16.54 0.19 24.00
CA CYS A 310 -17.62 0.48 24.98
C CYS A 310 -18.95 1.03 24.44
N LEU A 311 -19.23 1.04 23.13
CA LEU A 311 -20.50 1.59 22.60
C LEU A 311 -21.21 0.71 21.56
N ILE A 312 -21.20 -0.61 21.73
CA ILE A 312 -22.14 -1.50 21.02
C ILE A 312 -22.91 -2.35 22.04
N GLN A 313 -23.69 -1.69 22.89
CA GLN A 313 -24.88 -2.30 23.48
C GLN A 313 -26.07 -1.39 23.14
N ALA A 314 -27.12 -2.03 22.61
CA ALA A 314 -28.44 -1.48 22.28
C ALA A 314 -28.60 -0.73 20.94
N ALA A 315 -28.73 -1.46 19.83
CA ALA A 315 -29.77 -1.16 18.83
C ALA A 315 -30.10 -2.39 17.95
N SER A 316 -31.40 -2.72 17.90
CA SER A 316 -32.10 -3.51 16.87
C SER A 316 -32.30 -5.03 17.09
N TRP A 317 -33.23 -5.35 17.98
CA TRP A 317 -34.21 -6.44 17.77
C TRP A 317 -35.56 -5.79 17.45
N VAL A 318 -36.13 -5.99 16.26
CA VAL A 318 -37.59 -5.98 16.01
C VAL A 318 -37.89 -6.61 14.62
N LEU A 319 -38.70 -7.68 14.67
CA LEU A 319 -39.63 -8.23 13.67
C LEU A 319 -39.10 -9.01 12.43
N LEU A 320 -38.99 -10.33 12.62
CA LEU A 320 -39.54 -11.33 11.70
C LEU A 320 -40.75 -11.97 12.38
N PHE A 321 -41.91 -12.07 11.70
CA PHE A 321 -42.71 -13.30 11.58
C PHE A 321 -44.00 -13.15 10.77
N SER A 322 -44.26 -14.21 9.99
CA SER A 322 -45.55 -14.82 9.58
C SER A 322 -45.61 -14.98 8.04
N THR A 323 -45.93 -16.13 7.44
CA THR A 323 -46.85 -17.23 7.85
C THR A 323 -46.51 -18.59 7.19
N SER A 324 -46.41 -19.62 8.04
CA SER A 324 -47.04 -20.98 8.01
C SER A 324 -47.52 -21.70 6.72
N HIS A 325 -47.08 -22.98 6.60
CA HIS A 325 -47.84 -24.23 6.25
C HIS A 325 -48.26 -24.45 4.77
N ARG A 326 -48.25 -25.64 4.11
CA ARG A 326 -48.23 -27.09 4.46
C ARG A 326 -47.93 -27.96 3.20
N ILE A 327 -47.25 -29.11 3.41
CA ILE A 327 -47.49 -30.49 2.87
C ILE A 327 -47.44 -30.77 1.34
N ALA A 328 -46.54 -31.68 0.90
CA ALA A 328 -46.85 -33.07 0.51
C ALA A 328 -45.62 -33.84 -0.02
N ALA A 329 -45.52 -35.11 0.37
CA ALA A 329 -44.44 -36.05 0.13
C ALA A 329 -44.59 -36.87 -1.16
N ALA A 330 -43.49 -37.49 -1.63
CA ALA A 330 -43.32 -38.96 -1.69
C ALA A 330 -42.24 -39.40 -2.70
N HIS A 331 -41.28 -40.21 -2.26
CA HIS A 331 -40.41 -41.06 -3.08
C HIS A 331 -41.14 -42.34 -3.53
N PRO A 332 -40.65 -43.07 -4.56
CA PRO A 332 -39.92 -44.30 -4.23
C PRO A 332 -38.76 -44.71 -5.18
N LYS A 333 -37.75 -45.36 -4.56
CA LYS A 333 -36.91 -46.53 -4.93
C LYS A 333 -36.59 -46.87 -6.41
N ILE A 334 -35.33 -47.27 -6.66
CA ILE A 334 -34.90 -48.56 -7.27
C ILE A 334 -33.40 -48.80 -6.99
N SER A 335 -33.03 -50.08 -6.82
CA SER A 335 -31.74 -50.66 -6.39
C SER A 335 -30.88 -51.17 -7.59
N PRO A 336 -29.65 -51.70 -7.37
CA PRO A 336 -28.49 -51.60 -8.29
C PRO A 336 -28.27 -52.81 -9.21
N SER A 337 -27.46 -52.65 -10.28
CA SER A 337 -26.66 -53.78 -10.83
C SER A 337 -25.44 -53.38 -11.69
N LEU A 338 -24.35 -54.07 -11.37
CA LEU A 338 -23.07 -54.40 -12.01
C LEU A 338 -22.75 -54.11 -13.50
N SER A 339 -21.51 -53.62 -13.63
CA SER A 339 -20.44 -54.06 -14.57
C SER A 339 -20.54 -53.74 -16.07
N ARG A 340 -19.61 -52.89 -16.51
CA ARG A 340 -18.73 -53.19 -17.66
C ARG A 340 -17.46 -52.34 -17.60
N ARG A 341 -16.31 -53.03 -17.51
CA ARG A 341 -14.99 -52.46 -17.80
C ARG A 341 -14.96 -52.07 -19.28
N LEU A 342 -14.65 -50.81 -19.56
CA LEU A 342 -14.07 -50.38 -20.83
C LEU A 342 -12.72 -49.77 -20.49
N THR A 343 -11.68 -50.57 -20.71
CA THR A 343 -10.31 -50.10 -20.89
C THR A 343 -10.30 -49.17 -22.10
N VAL A 344 -10.13 -47.87 -21.86
CA VAL A 344 -9.73 -46.92 -22.90
C VAL A 344 -8.25 -46.62 -22.67
N THR A 345 -7.47 -47.15 -23.60
CA THR A 345 -6.07 -46.89 -23.86
C THR A 345 -5.78 -45.39 -23.90
N MET A 346 -4.72 -44.97 -23.20
CA MET A 346 -4.04 -43.71 -23.51
C MET A 346 -3.48 -43.77 -24.92
N THR A 347 -3.79 -42.77 -25.74
CA THR A 347 -2.85 -41.93 -26.53
C THR A 347 -3.58 -41.29 -27.72
N SER A 348 -3.74 -39.98 -27.70
CA SER A 348 -3.26 -39.08 -28.77
C SER A 348 -3.40 -37.65 -28.27
N GLN A 349 -2.30 -37.05 -27.80
CA GLN A 349 -2.20 -35.60 -27.77
C GLN A 349 -2.41 -35.13 -29.22
N SER A 350 -3.42 -34.31 -29.45
CA SER A 350 -3.53 -33.53 -30.68
C SER A 350 -2.18 -32.83 -30.92
N PRO A 351 -1.65 -32.79 -32.16
CA PRO A 351 -0.42 -32.07 -32.43
C PRO A 351 -0.57 -30.62 -31.92
N PRO A 352 0.47 -30.03 -31.31
CA PRO A 352 0.40 -28.65 -30.84
C PRO A 352 0.03 -27.75 -32.01
N LEU A 353 -0.92 -26.83 -31.78
CA LEU A 353 -1.34 -25.86 -32.79
C LEU A 353 -0.09 -25.13 -33.30
N PRO A 354 0.20 -25.12 -34.61
CA PRO A 354 1.35 -24.38 -35.13
C PRO A 354 1.19 -22.89 -34.80
N PRO A 355 2.29 -22.16 -34.54
CA PRO A 355 2.20 -20.74 -34.28
C PRO A 355 1.58 -20.01 -35.49
N PRO A 356 0.69 -19.02 -35.26
CA PRO A 356 0.13 -18.20 -36.33
C PRO A 356 1.22 -17.56 -37.18
N LEU A 357 1.06 -17.62 -38.50
CA LEU A 357 1.98 -17.00 -39.45
C LEU A 357 1.27 -15.85 -40.14
N ALA A 358 1.69 -14.62 -39.82
CA ALA A 358 1.25 -13.44 -40.56
C ALA A 358 1.72 -13.52 -42.01
N LYS A 359 0.83 -13.19 -42.96
CA LYS A 359 1.23 -13.05 -44.37
C LYS A 359 2.29 -11.95 -44.51
N LYS A 360 3.22 -12.14 -45.44
CA LYS A 360 4.22 -11.14 -45.80
C LYS A 360 3.67 -10.31 -46.97
N VAL A 361 3.40 -9.04 -46.73
CA VAL A 361 3.01 -8.07 -47.75
C VAL A 361 4.12 -7.04 -47.84
N LYS A 362 4.89 -7.07 -48.92
CA LYS A 362 6.04 -6.19 -49.12
C LYS A 362 5.58 -4.73 -49.11
N HIS A 363 6.04 -3.96 -48.12
CA HIS A 363 5.89 -2.51 -48.07
C HIS A 363 7.29 -1.87 -47.97
N GLU A 364 7.68 -1.09 -48.98
CA GLU A 364 8.97 -0.41 -49.02
C GLU A 364 8.82 1.02 -48.52
N MET A 365 9.71 1.41 -47.62
CA MET A 365 9.84 2.77 -47.09
C MET A 365 11.28 3.22 -47.33
N GLU A 366 11.48 4.36 -47.96
CA GLU A 366 12.79 4.91 -48.27
C GLU A 366 12.94 6.30 -47.66
N LEU A 367 14.02 6.51 -46.90
CA LEU A 367 14.41 7.83 -46.38
C LEU A 367 15.93 7.88 -46.21
N PHE A 368 16.55 9.03 -46.52
CA PHE A 368 18.02 9.21 -46.47
C PHE A 368 18.83 8.15 -47.24
N GLY A 369 18.25 7.59 -48.31
CA GLY A 369 18.88 6.51 -49.10
C GLY A 369 18.89 5.13 -48.42
N ASP A 370 18.23 4.98 -47.27
CA ASP A 370 17.99 3.70 -46.59
C ASP A 370 16.62 3.16 -46.98
N VAL A 371 16.60 2.01 -47.67
CA VAL A 371 15.38 1.31 -48.06
C VAL A 371 15.06 0.23 -47.02
N ARG A 372 14.00 0.45 -46.24
CA ARG A 372 13.46 -0.54 -45.28
C ARG A 372 12.27 -1.27 -45.89
N VAL A 373 12.25 -2.59 -45.74
CA VAL A 373 11.10 -3.42 -46.12
C VAL A 373 10.38 -3.86 -44.85
N ASP A 374 9.13 -3.44 -44.71
CA ASP A 374 8.23 -3.91 -43.66
C ASP A 374 7.19 -4.86 -44.26
N ASN A 375 7.37 -6.16 -44.02
CA ASN A 375 6.45 -7.19 -44.52
C ASN A 375 5.12 -7.25 -43.76
N TYR A 376 5.01 -6.54 -42.64
CA TYR A 376 3.90 -6.63 -41.69
C TYR A 376 3.18 -5.30 -41.48
N TYR A 377 3.48 -4.29 -42.31
CA TYR A 377 2.82 -2.98 -42.29
C TYR A 377 1.29 -3.08 -42.35
N TRP A 378 0.77 -4.09 -43.06
CA TRP A 378 -0.67 -4.35 -43.22
C TRP A 378 -1.42 -4.68 -41.92
N LEU A 379 -0.70 -5.01 -40.83
CA LEU A 379 -1.31 -5.24 -39.51
C LEU A 379 -1.82 -3.96 -38.85
N ARG A 380 -1.45 -2.78 -39.37
CA ARG A 380 -2.04 -1.51 -38.97
C ARG A 380 -3.37 -1.30 -39.69
N ASP A 381 -4.43 -1.23 -38.90
CA ASP A 381 -5.73 -0.73 -39.31
C ASP A 381 -6.25 0.28 -38.29
N ASP A 382 -6.32 1.54 -38.69
CA ASP A 382 -6.74 2.65 -37.83
C ASP A 382 -8.24 2.57 -37.49
N SER A 383 -9.04 1.84 -38.28
CA SER A 383 -10.47 1.64 -37.98
C SER A 383 -10.73 0.56 -36.94
N ARG A 384 -9.73 -0.31 -36.65
CA ARG A 384 -9.79 -1.47 -35.75
C ARG A 384 -10.92 -2.46 -36.13
N LYS A 385 -11.23 -2.57 -37.42
CA LYS A 385 -12.36 -3.35 -37.95
C LYS A 385 -12.00 -4.28 -39.09
N ASN A 386 -10.76 -4.23 -39.60
CA ASN A 386 -10.32 -5.09 -40.69
C ASN A 386 -10.40 -6.58 -40.28
N PRO A 387 -11.25 -7.39 -40.93
CA PRO A 387 -11.46 -8.78 -40.54
C PRO A 387 -10.20 -9.64 -40.60
N GLU A 388 -9.25 -9.36 -41.50
CA GLU A 388 -8.00 -10.11 -41.59
C GLU A 388 -7.08 -9.84 -40.40
N VAL A 389 -7.04 -8.59 -39.94
CA VAL A 389 -6.26 -8.18 -38.78
C VAL A 389 -6.86 -8.79 -37.51
N ILE A 390 -8.17 -8.64 -37.32
CA ILE A 390 -8.88 -9.22 -36.17
C ILE A 390 -8.71 -10.75 -36.14
N SER A 391 -8.86 -11.43 -37.28
CA SER A 391 -8.66 -12.88 -37.35
C SER A 391 -7.23 -13.29 -36.98
N TYR A 392 -6.21 -12.52 -37.36
CA TYR A 392 -4.84 -12.79 -36.95
C TYR A 392 -4.66 -12.63 -35.43
N LEU A 393 -5.20 -11.58 -34.82
CA LEU A 393 -5.15 -11.37 -33.37
C LEU A 393 -5.89 -12.47 -32.60
N GLU A 394 -7.03 -12.94 -33.10
CA GLU A 394 -7.77 -14.07 -32.54
C GLU A 394 -6.96 -15.37 -32.59
N GLN A 395 -6.27 -15.63 -33.70
CA GLN A 395 -5.37 -16.79 -33.84
C GLN A 395 -4.20 -16.73 -32.86
N GLU A 396 -3.64 -15.54 -32.61
CA GLU A 396 -2.59 -15.33 -31.61
C GLU A 396 -3.07 -15.59 -30.19
N ASN A 397 -4.26 -15.10 -29.85
CA ASN A 397 -4.89 -15.38 -28.56
C ASN A 397 -5.13 -16.89 -28.38
N ALA A 398 -5.67 -17.58 -29.40
CA ALA A 398 -5.91 -19.01 -29.36
C ALA A 398 -4.62 -19.84 -29.22
N TYR A 399 -3.54 -19.41 -29.89
CA TYR A 399 -2.22 -20.01 -29.74
C TYR A 399 -1.69 -19.83 -28.32
N THR A 400 -1.75 -18.62 -27.77
CA THR A 400 -1.33 -18.33 -26.38
C THR A 400 -2.11 -19.17 -25.37
N GLU A 401 -3.44 -19.25 -25.51
CA GLU A 401 -4.29 -20.09 -24.67
C GLU A 401 -3.91 -21.57 -24.76
N THR A 402 -3.71 -22.08 -25.99
CA THR A 402 -3.29 -23.47 -26.21
C THR A 402 -1.94 -23.76 -25.54
N MET A 403 -0.95 -22.90 -25.73
CA MET A 403 0.40 -23.07 -25.18
C MET A 403 0.44 -22.92 -23.66
N LEU A 404 -0.49 -22.18 -23.06
CA LEU A 404 -0.59 -22.00 -21.61
C LEU A 404 -1.67 -22.87 -20.94
N SER A 405 -2.40 -23.69 -21.70
CA SER A 405 -3.48 -24.57 -21.18
C SER A 405 -3.04 -25.44 -19.99
N GLY A 406 -1.84 -26.01 -20.05
CA GLY A 406 -1.25 -26.80 -18.94
C GLY A 406 -0.93 -26.00 -17.67
N THR A 407 -1.03 -24.67 -17.71
CA THR A 407 -0.83 -23.79 -16.55
C THR A 407 -2.12 -23.25 -15.96
N LYS A 408 -3.30 -23.62 -16.50
CA LYS A 408 -4.57 -23.03 -16.12
C LYS A 408 -4.85 -23.16 -14.62
N LYS A 409 -4.58 -24.34 -14.03
CA LYS A 409 -4.70 -24.56 -12.58
C LYS A 409 -3.81 -23.60 -11.78
N LEU A 410 -2.55 -23.41 -12.20
CA LEU A 410 -1.61 -22.50 -11.55
C LEU A 410 -2.05 -21.03 -11.69
N GLN A 411 -2.60 -20.65 -12.84
CA GLN A 411 -3.17 -19.30 -13.02
C GLN A 411 -4.34 -19.08 -12.05
N ASP A 412 -5.23 -20.06 -11.91
CA ASP A 412 -6.37 -19.96 -11.00
C ASP A 412 -5.92 -19.95 -9.52
N GLU A 413 -4.88 -20.72 -9.16
CA GLU A 413 -4.24 -20.71 -7.84
C GLU A 413 -3.61 -19.33 -7.53
N ILE A 414 -2.79 -18.78 -8.44
CA ILE A 414 -2.17 -17.45 -8.27
C ILE A 414 -3.24 -16.35 -8.21
N TYR A 415 -4.26 -16.42 -9.05
CA TYR A 415 -5.39 -15.50 -8.99
C TYR A 415 -6.07 -15.53 -7.63
N ALA A 416 -6.36 -16.73 -7.11
CA ALA A 416 -7.00 -16.91 -5.81
C ALA A 416 -6.11 -16.41 -4.66
N GLU A 417 -4.78 -16.61 -4.74
CA GLU A 417 -3.83 -16.06 -3.77
C GLU A 417 -3.82 -14.53 -3.78
N ILE A 418 -3.71 -13.91 -4.96
CA ILE A 418 -3.67 -12.45 -5.09
C ILE A 418 -4.98 -11.86 -4.57
N ARG A 419 -6.12 -12.40 -5.00
CA ARG A 419 -7.44 -11.95 -4.56
C ARG A 419 -7.65 -12.18 -3.06
N GLY A 420 -7.20 -13.32 -2.53
CA GLY A 420 -7.28 -13.67 -1.11
C GLY A 420 -6.44 -12.79 -0.18
N ARG A 421 -5.52 -11.98 -0.73
CA ARG A 421 -4.77 -10.95 0.01
C ARG A 421 -5.48 -9.59 0.04
N ILE A 422 -6.51 -9.39 -0.79
CA ILE A 422 -7.24 -8.13 -0.89
C ILE A 422 -8.43 -8.16 0.07
N LYS A 423 -8.55 -7.13 0.89
CA LYS A 423 -9.79 -6.87 1.65
C LYS A 423 -10.85 -6.31 0.70
N GLU A 424 -11.78 -7.15 0.25
CA GLU A 424 -12.72 -6.77 -0.82
C GLU A 424 -13.73 -5.69 -0.42
N ASP A 425 -14.28 -5.78 0.80
CA ASP A 425 -15.06 -4.71 1.43
C ASP A 425 -14.11 -3.81 2.22
N ASP A 426 -13.88 -2.62 1.69
CA ASP A 426 -12.95 -1.68 2.30
C ASP A 426 -13.30 -0.24 1.95
N ILE A 427 -12.80 0.69 2.75
CA ILE A 427 -12.96 2.13 2.55
C ILE A 427 -11.61 2.81 2.40
N SER A 428 -11.51 3.82 1.54
CA SER A 428 -10.32 4.67 1.49
C SER A 428 -10.15 5.47 2.78
N ALA A 429 -8.96 6.05 3.01
CA ALA A 429 -8.76 6.98 4.11
C ALA A 429 -9.71 8.19 3.96
N PRO A 430 -10.66 8.43 4.88
CA PRO A 430 -11.62 9.52 4.71
C PRO A 430 -10.94 10.88 4.73
N LEU A 431 -11.25 11.72 3.75
CA LEU A 431 -10.76 13.08 3.64
C LEU A 431 -11.83 14.04 4.14
N ARG A 432 -11.53 14.77 5.23
CA ARG A 432 -12.37 15.89 5.64
C ARG A 432 -12.25 16.98 4.57
N LYS A 433 -13.35 17.42 3.97
CA LYS A 433 -13.42 18.54 3.02
C LYS A 433 -14.71 19.32 3.26
N GLY A 434 -14.58 20.56 3.73
CA GLY A 434 -15.72 21.37 4.14
C GLY A 434 -16.58 20.64 5.19
N PRO A 435 -17.92 20.59 5.04
CA PRO A 435 -18.83 19.99 6.01
C PRO A 435 -18.91 18.45 5.97
N PHE A 436 -18.10 17.79 5.14
CA PHE A 436 -18.18 16.33 4.95
C PHE A 436 -16.81 15.65 5.07
N TYR A 437 -16.84 14.38 5.43
CA TYR A 437 -15.82 13.40 5.08
C TYR A 437 -16.18 12.78 3.73
N TYR A 438 -15.26 12.83 2.77
CA TYR A 438 -15.36 12.13 1.49
C TYR A 438 -14.45 10.91 1.48
N TYR A 439 -14.94 9.80 0.93
CA TYR A 439 -14.20 8.56 0.81
C TYR A 439 -14.80 7.71 -0.31
N SER A 440 -14.03 6.74 -0.80
CA SER A 440 -14.55 5.68 -1.65
C SER A 440 -14.70 4.39 -0.86
N ARG A 441 -15.71 3.59 -1.19
CA ARG A 441 -15.89 2.24 -0.67
C ARG A 441 -15.85 1.22 -1.81
N THR A 442 -15.27 0.07 -1.57
CA THR A 442 -15.46 -1.12 -2.40
C THR A 442 -16.33 -2.13 -1.65
N LEU A 443 -17.12 -2.92 -2.37
CA LEU A 443 -18.00 -3.94 -1.79
C LEU A 443 -17.50 -5.34 -2.15
N GLU A 444 -17.76 -6.32 -1.29
CA GLU A 444 -17.43 -7.72 -1.57
C GLU A 444 -18.03 -8.20 -2.91
N GLY A 445 -17.22 -8.88 -3.71
CA GLY A 445 -17.59 -9.41 -5.02
C GLY A 445 -17.88 -8.36 -6.10
N LYS A 446 -17.70 -7.06 -5.82
CA LYS A 446 -17.93 -5.97 -6.78
C LYS A 446 -16.62 -5.48 -7.41
N GLU A 447 -16.67 -5.16 -8.70
CA GLU A 447 -15.51 -4.74 -9.50
C GLU A 447 -15.11 -3.28 -9.28
N TYR A 448 -16.09 -2.43 -8.97
CA TYR A 448 -15.94 -0.98 -8.98
C TYR A 448 -16.28 -0.35 -7.61
N ARG A 449 -15.87 0.89 -7.42
CA ARG A 449 -16.04 1.63 -6.16
C ARG A 449 -17.33 2.44 -6.12
N GLN A 450 -17.74 2.78 -4.90
CA GLN A 450 -18.76 3.76 -4.59
C GLN A 450 -18.09 5.02 -4.06
N TYR A 451 -18.53 6.19 -4.52
CA TYR A 451 -18.13 7.48 -3.96
C TYR A 451 -19.12 7.86 -2.86
N CYS A 452 -18.61 8.05 -1.66
CA CYS A 452 -19.40 8.27 -0.46
C CYS A 452 -19.03 9.59 0.21
N ARG A 453 -19.99 10.14 0.96
CA ARG A 453 -19.73 11.20 1.93
C ARG A 453 -20.46 10.96 3.24
N ARG A 454 -19.96 11.54 4.31
CA ARG A 454 -20.60 11.57 5.63
C ARG A 454 -20.43 12.95 6.26
N GLN A 455 -21.45 13.45 6.95
CA GLN A 455 -21.38 14.77 7.56
C GLN A 455 -20.36 14.82 8.71
N VAL A 456 -19.63 15.94 8.85
CA VAL A 456 -18.74 16.18 9.99
C VAL A 456 -19.57 16.63 11.20
N PRO A 457 -19.54 15.92 12.35
CA PRO A 457 -20.40 16.26 13.49
C PRO A 457 -20.15 17.65 14.10
N ASN A 458 -18.89 18.09 14.15
CA ASN A 458 -18.50 19.42 14.61
C ASN A 458 -17.73 20.14 13.51
N ASN A 459 -18.46 20.83 12.63
CA ASN A 459 -17.85 21.51 11.49
C ASN A 459 -17.10 22.80 11.87
N ASP A 460 -17.35 23.36 13.06
CA ASP A 460 -16.74 24.62 13.51
C ASP A 460 -15.33 24.44 14.08
N ALA A 461 -14.96 23.23 14.50
CA ALA A 461 -13.61 22.95 14.98
C ALA A 461 -12.60 22.88 13.82
N PRO A 462 -11.40 23.46 13.96
CA PRO A 462 -10.36 23.34 12.93
C PRO A 462 -9.96 21.87 12.74
N PRO A 463 -9.53 21.47 11.53
CA PRO A 463 -9.01 20.12 11.29
C PRO A 463 -7.87 19.76 12.25
N SER A 464 -7.88 18.52 12.75
CA SER A 464 -6.80 17.95 13.56
C SER A 464 -6.31 16.63 12.98
N VAL A 465 -5.02 16.29 13.16
CA VAL A 465 -4.47 14.97 12.79
C VAL A 465 -5.23 13.82 13.48
N ASN A 466 -5.85 14.12 14.62
CA ASN A 466 -6.67 13.20 15.41
C ASN A 466 -8.13 13.11 14.94
N ASP A 467 -8.52 13.85 13.90
CA ASP A 467 -9.87 13.77 13.33
C ASP A 467 -10.10 12.38 12.72
N THR A 468 -11.21 11.76 13.09
CA THR A 468 -11.63 10.47 12.56
C THR A 468 -13.06 10.59 12.09
N MET A 469 -13.36 10.04 10.90
CA MET A 469 -14.74 9.91 10.46
C MET A 469 -15.50 9.03 11.47
N PRO A 470 -16.63 9.49 12.03
CA PRO A 470 -17.39 8.70 12.99
C PRO A 470 -17.95 7.44 12.33
N THR A 471 -17.91 6.32 13.07
CA THR A 471 -18.47 5.02 12.68
C THR A 471 -19.44 4.53 13.76
N GLY A 472 -20.28 3.55 13.43
CA GLY A 472 -21.28 2.99 14.34
C GLY A 472 -22.68 3.59 14.23
N PRO A 473 -23.62 3.19 15.11
CA PRO A 473 -25.03 3.53 15.00
C PRO A 473 -25.35 5.02 15.21
N ASP A 474 -24.54 5.72 16.01
CA ASP A 474 -24.73 7.15 16.31
C ASP A 474 -24.03 8.08 15.30
N ALA A 475 -23.28 7.51 14.36
CA ALA A 475 -22.58 8.30 13.37
C ALA A 475 -23.55 8.84 12.30
N PRO A 476 -23.38 10.10 11.82
CA PRO A 476 -24.24 10.66 10.77
C PRO A 476 -24.37 9.70 9.58
N PRO A 477 -25.53 9.58 8.94
CA PRO A 477 -25.72 8.60 7.88
C PRO A 477 -24.71 8.79 6.74
N GLU A 478 -24.26 7.69 6.18
CA GLU A 478 -23.51 7.71 4.93
C GLU A 478 -24.44 8.06 3.78
N HIS A 479 -23.92 8.86 2.85
CA HIS A 479 -24.57 9.17 1.58
C HIS A 479 -23.69 8.67 0.43
N VAL A 480 -24.22 7.76 -0.40
CA VAL A 480 -23.56 7.28 -1.63
C VAL A 480 -23.91 8.23 -2.77
N ILE A 481 -22.92 8.96 -3.26
CA ILE A 481 -23.08 9.96 -4.32
C ILE A 481 -23.16 9.29 -5.70
N LEU A 482 -22.28 8.31 -5.94
CA LEU A 482 -22.19 7.60 -7.21
C LEU A 482 -21.73 6.16 -6.97
N ASP A 483 -22.45 5.21 -7.54
CA ASP A 483 -22.07 3.79 -7.56
C ASP A 483 -21.64 3.38 -8.97
N GLU A 484 -20.34 3.20 -9.17
CA GLU A 484 -19.79 2.76 -10.45
C GLU A 484 -20.30 1.36 -10.85
N ASN A 485 -20.66 0.49 -9.89
CA ASN A 485 -21.15 -0.85 -10.19
C ASN A 485 -22.53 -0.85 -10.84
N VAL A 486 -23.38 0.13 -10.52
CA VAL A 486 -24.69 0.30 -11.16
C VAL A 486 -24.49 0.82 -12.58
N LYS A 487 -23.56 1.75 -12.76
CA LYS A 487 -23.25 2.34 -14.06
C LYS A 487 -22.59 1.36 -15.02
N ALA A 488 -21.71 0.50 -14.51
CA ALA A 488 -20.96 -0.44 -15.34
C ALA A 488 -21.77 -1.65 -15.86
N GLN A 489 -23.01 -1.89 -15.40
CA GLN A 489 -23.74 -3.15 -15.66
C GLN A 489 -23.94 -3.47 -17.16
N ASP A 490 -24.13 -2.44 -17.98
CA ASP A 490 -24.42 -2.58 -19.40
C ASP A 490 -23.17 -2.38 -20.29
N HIS A 491 -21.98 -2.32 -19.68
CA HIS A 491 -20.73 -1.99 -20.38
C HIS A 491 -19.65 -3.05 -20.16
N VAL A 492 -18.93 -3.38 -21.25
CA VAL A 492 -17.77 -4.29 -21.22
C VAL A 492 -16.54 -3.62 -20.58
N PHE A 493 -16.45 -2.30 -20.72
CA PHE A 493 -15.44 -1.45 -20.10
C PHE A 493 -16.14 -0.29 -19.39
N TYR A 494 -15.65 0.11 -18.22
CA TYR A 494 -16.20 1.24 -17.50
C TYR A 494 -15.13 1.92 -16.64
N ASN A 495 -15.02 3.24 -16.74
CA ASN A 495 -14.07 4.03 -15.97
C ASN A 495 -14.63 5.43 -15.66
N ILE A 496 -14.39 5.91 -14.44
CA ILE A 496 -14.58 7.32 -14.08
C ILE A 496 -13.22 8.01 -14.09
N GLY A 497 -12.98 8.86 -15.08
CA GLY A 497 -11.71 9.59 -15.25
C GLY A 497 -11.56 10.80 -14.34
N ALA A 498 -12.68 11.39 -13.89
CA ALA A 498 -12.68 12.50 -12.97
C ALA A 498 -13.95 12.51 -12.11
N PHE A 499 -13.80 12.91 -10.85
CA PHE A 499 -14.90 13.13 -9.89
C PHE A 499 -14.62 14.43 -9.13
N LYS A 500 -15.33 15.50 -9.47
CA LYS A 500 -15.11 16.86 -8.95
C LYS A 500 -16.34 17.36 -8.21
N VAL A 501 -16.20 17.54 -6.91
CA VAL A 501 -17.23 18.15 -6.06
C VAL A 501 -17.18 19.67 -6.21
N SER A 502 -18.33 20.30 -6.36
CA SER A 502 -18.46 21.77 -6.38
C SER A 502 -18.04 22.39 -5.04
N PRO A 503 -17.56 23.66 -5.03
CA PRO A 503 -17.13 24.35 -3.81
C PRO A 503 -18.20 24.41 -2.70
N ASN A 504 -19.48 24.47 -3.06
CA ASN A 504 -20.58 24.47 -2.08
C ASN A 504 -21.05 23.05 -1.67
N HIS A 505 -20.40 22.00 -2.18
CA HIS A 505 -20.69 20.59 -1.90
C HIS A 505 -22.08 20.10 -2.35
N LYS A 506 -22.81 20.85 -3.17
CA LYS A 506 -24.16 20.47 -3.63
C LYS A 506 -24.17 19.71 -4.93
N LEU A 507 -23.22 19.99 -5.82
CA LEU A 507 -23.12 19.35 -7.13
C LEU A 507 -21.82 18.54 -7.25
N VAL A 508 -21.85 17.51 -8.09
CA VAL A 508 -20.68 16.75 -8.54
C VAL A 508 -20.66 16.69 -10.05
N ALA A 509 -19.50 16.99 -10.64
CA ALA A 509 -19.21 16.71 -12.05
C ALA A 509 -18.34 15.44 -12.13
N TYR A 510 -18.75 14.43 -12.89
CA TYR A 510 -17.97 13.23 -13.12
C TYR A 510 -17.82 12.92 -14.62
N ALA A 511 -16.65 12.41 -15.01
CA ALA A 511 -16.29 12.09 -16.39
C ALA A 511 -16.27 10.57 -16.59
N GLU A 512 -17.15 10.05 -17.46
CA GLU A 512 -17.38 8.62 -17.71
C GLU A 512 -16.80 8.19 -19.06
N ASP A 513 -16.05 7.10 -19.08
CA ASP A 513 -15.53 6.40 -20.27
C ASP A 513 -16.02 4.94 -20.26
N THR A 514 -16.69 4.53 -21.33
CA THR A 514 -17.30 3.19 -21.50
C THR A 514 -16.59 2.33 -22.55
N LYS A 515 -15.49 2.83 -23.14
CA LYS A 515 -14.77 2.19 -24.26
C LYS A 515 -13.28 2.00 -24.00
N GLY A 516 -12.69 2.78 -23.10
CA GLY A 516 -11.26 2.76 -22.82
C GLY A 516 -10.44 3.57 -23.82
N ASP A 517 -11.09 4.45 -24.61
CA ASP A 517 -10.46 5.35 -25.58
C ASP A 517 -10.04 6.69 -24.97
N GLU A 518 -10.22 6.87 -23.65
CA GLU A 518 -9.91 8.09 -22.90
C GLU A 518 -10.73 9.32 -23.36
N ILE A 519 -11.86 9.10 -24.06
CA ILE A 519 -12.82 10.14 -24.43
C ILE A 519 -14.04 10.04 -23.51
N TYR A 520 -14.25 11.09 -22.71
CA TYR A 520 -15.22 11.08 -21.64
C TYR A 520 -16.52 11.80 -21.99
N THR A 521 -17.60 11.34 -21.37
CA THR A 521 -18.86 12.08 -21.22
C THR A 521 -18.94 12.62 -19.80
N VAL A 522 -19.08 13.94 -19.65
CA VAL A 522 -19.17 14.59 -18.33
C VAL A 522 -20.63 14.78 -17.95
N TYR A 523 -21.00 14.28 -16.77
CA TYR A 523 -22.30 14.48 -16.16
C TYR A 523 -22.18 15.37 -14.94
N VAL A 524 -23.14 16.27 -14.77
CA VAL A 524 -23.32 17.03 -13.53
C VAL A 524 -24.54 16.48 -12.80
N ILE A 525 -24.38 16.14 -11.52
CA ILE A 525 -25.46 15.62 -10.68
C ILE A 525 -25.55 16.41 -9.39
N ASP A 526 -26.76 16.46 -8.84
CA ASP A 526 -26.96 16.86 -7.44
C ASP A 526 -26.42 15.77 -6.52
N ALA A 527 -25.56 16.17 -5.58
CA ALA A 527 -24.78 15.28 -4.72
C ALA A 527 -25.61 14.60 -3.62
N GLU A 528 -26.87 15.02 -3.42
CA GLU A 528 -27.79 14.46 -2.43
C GLU A 528 -28.87 13.57 -3.06
N THR A 529 -29.33 13.91 -4.26
CA THR A 529 -30.42 13.19 -4.93
C THR A 529 -29.93 12.31 -6.07
N GLY A 530 -28.70 12.52 -6.55
CA GLY A 530 -28.17 11.89 -7.76
C GLY A 530 -28.85 12.39 -9.05
N ALA A 531 -29.75 13.38 -8.97
CA ALA A 531 -30.49 13.88 -10.11
C ALA A 531 -29.56 14.62 -11.08
N PRO A 532 -29.65 14.37 -12.41
CA PRO A 532 -28.83 15.08 -13.39
C PRO A 532 -29.21 16.56 -13.46
N VAL A 533 -28.19 17.41 -13.65
CA VAL A 533 -28.31 18.85 -13.83
C VAL A 533 -27.85 19.20 -15.24
N GLY A 534 -28.79 19.60 -16.09
CA GLY A 534 -28.51 19.92 -17.50
C GLY A 534 -28.29 18.69 -18.39
N LYS A 535 -27.74 18.91 -19.58
CA LYS A 535 -27.34 17.85 -20.52
C LYS A 535 -25.87 17.47 -20.29
N PRO A 536 -25.47 16.22 -20.53
CA PRO A 536 -24.08 15.82 -20.43
C PRO A 536 -23.21 16.50 -21.50
N LEU A 537 -21.95 16.76 -21.18
CA LEU A 537 -20.94 17.25 -22.12
C LEU A 537 -20.25 16.06 -22.78
N VAL A 538 -20.16 16.04 -24.11
CA VAL A 538 -19.57 14.93 -24.87
C VAL A 538 -18.26 15.34 -25.52
N GLY A 539 -17.37 14.36 -25.76
CA GLY A 539 -16.08 14.60 -26.43
C GLY A 539 -15.08 15.35 -25.55
N VAL A 540 -15.12 15.10 -24.24
CA VAL A 540 -14.35 15.83 -23.23
C VAL A 540 -13.23 14.93 -22.68
N THR A 541 -12.14 15.53 -22.21
CA THR A 541 -11.08 14.83 -21.47
C THR A 541 -11.48 14.63 -19.99
N SER A 542 -10.63 14.01 -19.17
CA SER A 542 -10.80 14.01 -17.71
C SER A 542 -10.37 15.35 -17.06
N TYR A 543 -9.78 16.28 -17.82
CA TYR A 543 -9.36 17.59 -17.32
C TYR A 543 -10.57 18.53 -17.21
N LEU A 544 -11.16 18.57 -16.02
CA LEU A 544 -12.28 19.46 -15.70
C LEU A 544 -12.17 20.04 -14.29
N GLN A 545 -12.60 21.30 -14.12
CA GLN A 545 -12.61 22.02 -12.85
C GLN A 545 -13.85 22.90 -12.72
N TRP A 546 -14.29 23.13 -11.48
CA TRP A 546 -15.35 24.08 -11.17
C TRP A 546 -14.85 25.52 -11.26
N ALA A 547 -15.61 26.37 -11.96
CA ALA A 547 -15.48 27.82 -11.91
C ALA A 547 -16.64 28.36 -11.06
N GLY A 548 -16.44 28.41 -9.75
CA GLY A 548 -17.49 28.73 -8.78
C GLY A 548 -18.46 27.55 -8.64
N ASN A 549 -19.75 27.84 -8.54
CA ASN A 549 -20.79 26.80 -8.44
C ASN A 549 -21.70 26.71 -9.67
N GLU A 550 -21.50 27.60 -10.64
CA GLU A 550 -22.43 27.82 -11.76
C GLU A 550 -21.80 27.49 -13.12
N ALA A 551 -20.50 27.19 -13.16
CA ALA A 551 -19.77 26.93 -14.39
C ALA A 551 -18.69 25.86 -14.22
N LEU A 552 -18.33 25.23 -15.33
CA LEU A 552 -17.24 24.29 -15.47
C LEU A 552 -16.24 24.79 -16.50
N VAL A 553 -14.95 24.59 -16.24
CA VAL A 553 -13.90 24.70 -17.25
C VAL A 553 -13.44 23.29 -17.59
N TYR A 554 -13.35 22.97 -18.87
CA TYR A 554 -13.00 21.63 -19.34
C TYR A 554 -12.16 21.68 -20.61
N ILE A 555 -11.49 20.56 -20.93
CA ILE A 555 -10.65 20.44 -22.13
C ILE A 555 -11.21 19.37 -23.08
N THR A 556 -11.24 19.66 -24.38
CA THR A 556 -11.57 18.70 -25.47
C THR A 556 -10.32 18.15 -26.14
N MET A 557 -10.48 17.09 -26.94
CA MET A 557 -9.42 16.54 -27.78
C MET A 557 -9.60 16.90 -29.27
N ASP A 558 -8.50 16.93 -30.02
CA ASP A 558 -8.50 17.04 -31.48
C ASP A 558 -8.55 15.66 -32.20
N GLU A 559 -8.38 15.67 -33.52
CA GLU A 559 -8.45 14.48 -34.39
C GLU A 559 -7.34 13.44 -34.11
N ILE A 560 -6.23 13.84 -33.47
CA ILE A 560 -5.12 12.94 -33.08
C ILE A 560 -5.19 12.56 -31.59
N LEU A 561 -6.34 12.76 -30.94
CA LEU A 561 -6.60 12.50 -29.51
C LEU A 561 -5.74 13.33 -28.56
N ARG A 562 -5.31 14.53 -28.98
CA ARG A 562 -4.52 15.46 -28.15
C ARG A 562 -5.44 16.49 -27.48
N PRO A 563 -5.28 16.77 -26.17
CA PRO A 563 -6.01 17.84 -25.48
C PRO A 563 -5.66 19.22 -26.05
N ASP A 564 -6.61 19.87 -26.74
CA ASP A 564 -6.30 21.00 -27.64
C ASP A 564 -7.04 22.32 -27.32
N LYS A 565 -8.23 22.28 -26.71
CA LYS A 565 -9.05 23.47 -26.44
C LYS A 565 -9.59 23.48 -25.03
N VAL A 566 -9.53 24.66 -24.39
CA VAL A 566 -10.20 24.95 -23.12
C VAL A 566 -11.53 25.62 -23.38
N TRP A 567 -12.56 25.15 -22.69
CA TRP A 567 -13.94 25.62 -22.80
C TRP A 567 -14.49 26.04 -21.44
N LEU A 568 -15.36 27.05 -21.45
CA LEU A 568 -16.17 27.46 -20.31
C LEU A 568 -17.63 27.06 -20.58
N HIS A 569 -18.16 26.16 -19.76
CA HIS A 569 -19.56 25.76 -19.74
C HIS A 569 -20.31 26.46 -18.62
N LYS A 570 -21.45 27.06 -18.92
CA LYS A 570 -22.37 27.59 -17.91
C LYS A 570 -23.48 26.58 -17.66
N LEU A 571 -23.72 26.24 -16.40
CA LEU A 571 -24.77 25.28 -16.07
C LEU A 571 -26.13 25.77 -16.58
N GLY A 572 -26.83 24.89 -17.31
CA GLY A 572 -28.14 25.18 -17.88
C GLY A 572 -28.12 25.71 -19.33
N SER A 573 -26.96 26.00 -19.92
CA SER A 573 -26.84 26.23 -21.36
C SER A 573 -26.62 24.93 -22.15
N ASP A 574 -26.76 24.97 -23.47
CA ASP A 574 -26.36 23.87 -24.34
C ASP A 574 -24.84 23.93 -24.58
N GLN A 575 -24.18 22.76 -24.74
CA GLN A 575 -22.73 22.69 -24.98
C GLN A 575 -22.29 23.47 -26.23
N SER A 576 -23.17 23.64 -27.21
CA SER A 576 -22.88 24.45 -28.42
C SER A 576 -22.71 25.95 -28.13
N ASP A 577 -23.19 26.42 -26.97
CA ASP A 577 -23.08 27.81 -26.54
C ASP A 577 -21.83 28.05 -25.68
N ASP A 578 -21.04 27.00 -25.41
CA ASP A 578 -19.83 27.08 -24.59
C ASP A 578 -18.78 27.99 -25.23
N SER A 579 -18.10 28.78 -24.40
CA SER A 579 -17.09 29.73 -24.86
C SER A 579 -15.70 29.07 -24.88
N CYS A 580 -15.06 29.01 -26.03
CA CYS A 580 -13.67 28.57 -26.14
C CYS A 580 -12.74 29.65 -25.57
N LEU A 581 -12.06 29.34 -24.48
CA LEU A 581 -11.14 30.26 -23.79
C LEU A 581 -9.74 30.26 -24.41
N TYR A 582 -9.26 29.10 -24.87
CA TYR A 582 -7.96 28.94 -25.51
C TYR A 582 -7.95 27.74 -26.45
N HIS A 583 -7.15 27.81 -27.51
CA HIS A 583 -6.92 26.74 -28.48
C HIS A 583 -5.42 26.63 -28.73
N GLU A 584 -4.84 25.51 -28.32
CA GLU A 584 -3.46 25.15 -28.63
C GLU A 584 -3.37 24.58 -30.05
N LYS A 585 -2.80 25.40 -30.94
CA LYS A 585 -2.69 25.10 -32.37
C LYS A 585 -1.45 24.28 -32.71
N ASP A 586 -0.47 24.24 -31.80
CA ASP A 586 0.75 23.48 -31.97
C ASP A 586 0.53 22.03 -31.51
N ASP A 587 0.63 21.08 -32.45
CA ASP A 587 0.38 19.65 -32.21
C ASP A 587 1.45 18.98 -31.34
N MET A 588 2.53 19.69 -31.00
CA MET A 588 3.52 19.24 -30.01
C MET A 588 3.12 19.57 -28.57
N PHE A 589 2.13 20.45 -28.38
CA PHE A 589 1.70 20.94 -27.07
C PHE A 589 0.34 20.38 -26.68
N SER A 590 0.17 19.92 -25.45
CA SER A 590 -1.10 19.48 -24.88
C SER A 590 -1.55 20.43 -23.78
N LEU A 591 -2.86 20.52 -23.57
CA LEU A 591 -3.44 21.31 -22.50
C LEU A 591 -3.66 20.50 -21.23
N ASP A 592 -3.37 21.13 -20.10
CA ASP A 592 -3.64 20.65 -18.74
C ASP A 592 -4.43 21.71 -17.95
N LEU A 593 -5.20 21.28 -16.96
CA LEU A 593 -6.09 22.13 -16.16
C LEU A 593 -6.05 21.78 -14.68
N GLN A 594 -5.69 22.74 -13.86
CA GLN A 594 -5.59 22.59 -12.41
C GLN A 594 -6.29 23.75 -11.69
N ALA A 595 -6.84 23.47 -10.50
CA ALA A 595 -7.34 24.52 -9.61
C ALA A 595 -6.24 24.86 -8.60
N SER A 596 -6.09 26.13 -8.26
CA SER A 596 -5.27 26.53 -7.11
C SER A 596 -5.85 25.94 -5.82
N GLU A 597 -5.00 25.64 -4.85
CA GLU A 597 -5.40 25.14 -3.53
C GLU A 597 -6.33 26.13 -2.80
N SER A 598 -6.18 27.43 -3.08
CA SER A 598 -7.05 28.49 -2.57
C SER A 598 -8.43 28.57 -3.26
N GLU A 599 -8.64 27.81 -4.33
CA GLU A 599 -9.82 27.81 -5.22
C GLU A 599 -10.16 29.16 -5.87
N LYS A 600 -9.29 30.18 -5.76
CA LYS A 600 -9.49 31.50 -6.36
C LYS A 600 -9.13 31.56 -7.85
N TYR A 601 -8.22 30.69 -8.28
CA TYR A 601 -7.73 30.65 -9.65
C TYR A 601 -7.78 29.24 -10.23
N LEU A 602 -8.06 29.15 -11.53
CA LEU A 602 -7.74 27.98 -12.34
C LEU A 602 -6.49 28.27 -13.15
N PHE A 603 -5.59 27.30 -13.24
CA PHE A 603 -4.41 27.33 -14.07
C PHE A 603 -4.62 26.43 -15.28
N VAL A 604 -4.49 27.00 -16.46
CA VAL A 604 -4.44 26.26 -17.73
C VAL A 604 -3.00 26.27 -18.17
N ALA A 605 -2.41 25.10 -18.34
CA ALA A 605 -1.06 25.00 -18.89
C ALA A 605 -1.12 24.46 -20.31
N SER A 606 -0.20 24.96 -21.14
CA SER A 606 0.11 24.36 -22.45
C SER A 606 1.54 23.85 -22.37
N GLU A 607 1.71 22.54 -22.63
CA GLU A 607 2.96 21.83 -22.41
C GLU A 607 3.39 20.92 -23.56
N SER A 608 4.67 20.98 -23.90
CA SER A 608 5.40 19.95 -24.64
C SER A 608 6.32 19.19 -23.67
N LYS A 609 7.17 18.27 -24.15
CA LYS A 609 8.11 17.54 -23.27
C LYS A 609 9.24 18.41 -22.72
N MET A 610 9.46 19.59 -23.29
CA MET A 610 10.54 20.50 -22.91
C MET A 610 10.07 21.90 -22.50
N THR A 611 8.82 22.27 -22.79
CA THR A 611 8.33 23.63 -22.58
C THR A 611 6.95 23.60 -21.96
N ARG A 612 6.74 24.31 -20.85
CA ARG A 612 5.42 24.48 -20.21
C ARG A 612 5.21 25.91 -19.77
N PHE A 613 4.08 26.48 -20.14
CA PHE A 613 3.69 27.83 -19.75
C PHE A 613 2.24 27.88 -19.30
N VAL A 614 1.91 28.86 -18.47
CA VAL A 614 0.70 28.86 -17.66
C VAL A 614 -0.11 30.10 -17.93
N PHE A 615 -1.40 29.90 -18.14
CA PHE A 615 -2.45 30.90 -18.04
C PHE A 615 -3.16 30.76 -16.70
N TYR A 616 -3.77 31.84 -16.22
CA TYR A 616 -4.64 31.83 -15.06
C TYR A 616 -6.01 32.43 -15.40
N LEU A 617 -7.05 31.89 -14.77
CA LEU A 617 -8.43 32.37 -14.80
C LEU A 617 -8.86 32.69 -13.38
N GLU A 618 -9.42 33.87 -13.14
CA GLU A 618 -10.03 34.19 -11.84
C GLU A 618 -11.41 33.53 -11.74
N VAL A 619 -11.60 32.65 -10.75
CA VAL A 619 -12.81 31.87 -10.59
C VAL A 619 -14.06 32.74 -10.34
N SER A 620 -13.88 33.92 -9.74
CA SER A 620 -14.98 34.84 -9.44
C SER A 620 -15.50 35.61 -10.65
N LYS A 621 -14.72 35.65 -11.75
CA LYS A 621 -15.01 36.39 -12.99
C LYS A 621 -14.55 35.58 -14.21
N PRO A 622 -15.11 34.38 -14.43
CA PRO A 622 -14.69 33.52 -15.53
C PRO A 622 -14.90 34.15 -16.91
N GLU A 623 -15.78 35.16 -17.01
CA GLU A 623 -16.02 35.96 -18.21
C GLU A 623 -14.84 36.87 -18.62
N ASP A 624 -13.91 37.18 -17.70
CA ASP A 624 -12.69 37.94 -18.01
C ASP A 624 -11.70 37.14 -18.86
N GLY A 625 -11.91 35.82 -19.00
CA GLY A 625 -11.09 34.92 -19.80
C GLY A 625 -9.69 34.66 -19.22
N LEU A 626 -8.91 33.88 -19.97
CA LEU A 626 -7.56 33.47 -19.57
C LEU A 626 -6.55 34.62 -19.72
N LYS A 627 -5.71 34.79 -18.70
CA LYS A 627 -4.58 35.75 -18.68
C LYS A 627 -3.27 34.97 -18.62
N VAL A 628 -2.25 35.41 -19.36
CA VAL A 628 -0.93 34.76 -19.35
C VAL A 628 -0.24 35.03 -18.00
N LEU A 629 0.14 33.97 -17.28
CA LEU A 629 0.96 34.07 -16.07
C LEU A 629 2.44 33.94 -16.41
N THR A 630 2.81 32.88 -17.13
CA THR A 630 4.17 32.66 -17.62
C THR A 630 4.16 32.60 -19.15
N PRO A 631 5.11 33.26 -19.83
CA PRO A 631 5.16 33.25 -21.29
C PRO A 631 5.71 31.92 -21.83
N ARG A 632 5.29 31.55 -23.06
CA ARG A 632 5.88 30.42 -23.80
C ARG A 632 7.32 30.72 -24.17
N ILE A 633 8.28 30.08 -23.49
CA ILE A 633 9.71 30.18 -23.78
C ILE A 633 10.27 28.77 -23.94
N ASN A 634 10.84 28.49 -25.12
CA ASN A 634 11.37 27.17 -25.44
C ASN A 634 12.40 26.68 -24.39
N GLY A 635 12.22 25.46 -23.90
CA GLY A 635 13.10 24.83 -22.89
C GLY A 635 12.78 25.22 -21.45
N ILE A 636 11.88 26.17 -21.22
CA ILE A 636 11.41 26.57 -19.89
C ILE A 636 10.09 25.89 -19.57
N ASP A 637 10.05 25.25 -18.41
CA ASP A 637 8.87 24.60 -17.86
C ASP A 637 8.47 25.30 -16.56
N THR A 638 7.19 25.63 -16.45
CA THR A 638 6.62 26.29 -15.28
C THR A 638 5.34 25.63 -14.82
N SER A 639 5.20 25.46 -13.51
CA SER A 639 3.93 25.21 -12.84
C SER A 639 3.63 26.35 -11.88
N ALA A 640 2.35 26.52 -11.54
CA ALA A 640 1.91 27.63 -10.71
C ALA A 640 0.95 27.17 -9.62
N SER A 641 1.06 27.80 -8.45
CA SER A 641 0.14 27.71 -7.34
C SER A 641 -0.16 29.13 -6.82
N HIS A 642 -1.12 29.28 -5.90
CA HIS A 642 -1.54 30.59 -5.41
C HIS A 642 -1.81 30.59 -3.90
N ARG A 643 -1.31 31.64 -3.23
CA ARG A 643 -1.62 31.96 -1.83
C ARG A 643 -1.66 33.48 -1.62
N GLY A 644 -2.71 33.95 -0.98
CA GLY A 644 -2.84 35.35 -0.56
C GLY A 644 -2.92 36.31 -1.75
N ASN A 645 -1.85 37.09 -1.95
CA ASN A 645 -1.67 38.06 -3.02
C ASN A 645 -0.49 37.70 -3.95
N HIS A 646 -0.01 36.45 -3.91
CA HIS A 646 1.13 35.99 -4.72
C HIS A 646 0.79 34.70 -5.49
N PHE A 647 1.36 34.61 -6.69
CA PHE A 647 1.56 33.35 -7.39
C PHE A 647 2.92 32.75 -7.00
N PHE A 648 2.95 31.44 -6.86
CA PHE A 648 4.16 30.66 -6.61
C PHE A 648 4.46 29.88 -7.88
N ILE A 649 5.65 30.05 -8.45
CA ILE A 649 6.01 29.51 -9.76
C ILE A 649 7.23 28.61 -9.58
N GLN A 650 7.04 27.31 -9.76
CA GLN A 650 8.16 26.40 -9.94
C GLN A 650 8.66 26.56 -11.37
N ARG A 651 9.96 26.80 -11.54
CA ARG A 651 10.57 27.05 -12.85
C ARG A 651 11.73 26.10 -13.07
N ARG A 652 11.70 25.38 -14.19
CA ARG A 652 12.82 24.58 -14.71
C ARG A 652 13.34 25.21 -16.01
N SER A 653 14.66 25.27 -16.14
CA SER A 653 15.37 25.65 -17.37
C SER A 653 16.65 24.83 -17.50
N ASP A 654 17.47 25.07 -18.52
CA ASP A 654 18.78 24.41 -18.65
C ASP A 654 19.74 24.79 -17.51
N GLU A 655 19.67 26.04 -17.03
CA GLU A 655 20.48 26.52 -15.90
C GLU A 655 19.95 25.99 -14.56
N PHE A 656 18.62 25.91 -14.43
CA PHE A 656 17.91 25.47 -13.23
C PHE A 656 17.21 24.13 -13.48
N PHE A 657 17.99 23.12 -13.90
CA PHE A 657 17.45 21.85 -14.41
C PHE A 657 16.70 21.03 -13.35
N ASN A 658 17.04 21.19 -12.07
CA ASN A 658 16.33 20.57 -10.95
C ASN A 658 15.25 21.47 -10.33
N SER A 659 14.87 22.50 -11.08
CA SER A 659 13.91 23.54 -10.72
C SER A 659 14.36 24.48 -9.60
N GLU A 660 13.77 25.66 -9.59
CA GLU A 660 13.74 26.60 -8.46
C GLU A 660 12.28 26.99 -8.17
N LEU A 661 12.03 27.55 -7.00
CA LEU A 661 10.72 28.10 -6.65
C LEU A 661 10.78 29.61 -6.51
N LEU A 662 9.91 30.29 -7.26
CA LEU A 662 9.75 31.74 -7.27
C LEU A 662 8.39 32.13 -6.69
N ALA A 663 8.26 33.37 -6.26
CA ALA A 663 6.98 34.02 -6.05
C ALA A 663 6.90 35.37 -6.76
N CYS A 664 5.72 35.73 -7.25
CA CYS A 664 5.43 37.07 -7.78
C CYS A 664 4.08 37.59 -7.29
N PRO A 665 3.94 38.91 -7.05
CA PRO A 665 2.66 39.52 -6.72
C PRO A 665 1.63 39.34 -7.85
N VAL A 666 0.37 39.11 -7.49
CA VAL A 666 -0.74 38.95 -8.44
C VAL A 666 -0.96 40.21 -9.29
N ASP A 667 -0.68 41.39 -8.74
CA ASP A 667 -0.78 42.68 -9.42
C ASP A 667 0.49 43.09 -10.20
N ASN A 668 1.59 42.37 -10.03
CA ASN A 668 2.84 42.58 -10.76
C ASN A 668 3.61 41.26 -10.96
N THR A 669 3.14 40.46 -11.92
CA THR A 669 3.72 39.13 -12.22
C THR A 669 5.16 39.19 -12.76
N SER A 670 5.67 40.37 -13.11
CA SER A 670 7.04 40.57 -13.57
C SER A 670 8.08 40.70 -12.44
N ALA A 671 7.64 41.05 -11.23
CA ALA A 671 8.51 41.17 -10.06
C ALA A 671 8.61 39.82 -9.36
N THR A 672 9.74 39.12 -9.50
CA THR A 672 9.96 37.80 -8.93
C THR A 672 10.92 37.83 -7.74
N THR A 673 10.60 37.02 -6.72
CA THR A 673 11.47 36.71 -5.59
C THR A 673 11.78 35.22 -5.60
N VAL A 674 13.07 34.86 -5.51
CA VAL A 674 13.49 33.45 -5.36
C VAL A 674 13.22 33.00 -3.93
N LEU A 675 12.35 32.00 -3.77
CA LEU A 675 12.03 31.41 -2.47
C LEU A 675 12.95 30.24 -2.16
N ILE A 676 13.10 29.32 -3.10
CA ILE A 676 13.99 28.16 -2.99
C ILE A 676 14.86 28.12 -4.23
N PRO A 677 16.18 28.37 -4.10
CA PRO A 677 17.06 28.38 -5.26
C PRO A 677 17.30 26.96 -5.78
N HIS A 678 17.69 26.87 -7.05
CA HIS A 678 18.12 25.62 -7.67
C HIS A 678 19.28 24.96 -6.90
N ARG A 679 19.19 23.63 -6.76
CA ARG A 679 20.26 22.78 -6.20
C ARG A 679 20.55 21.63 -7.16
N ALA A 680 21.81 21.51 -7.59
CA ALA A 680 22.21 20.46 -8.53
C ALA A 680 21.98 19.03 -8.01
N SER A 681 22.01 18.81 -6.69
CA SER A 681 21.78 17.50 -6.06
C SER A 681 20.33 17.22 -5.67
N VAL A 682 19.46 18.24 -5.66
CA VAL A 682 18.09 18.14 -5.15
C VAL A 682 17.10 18.64 -6.20
N LYS A 683 16.27 17.74 -6.72
CA LYS A 683 15.17 18.07 -7.60
C LYS A 683 13.96 18.49 -6.79
N ILE A 684 13.37 19.64 -7.10
CA ILE A 684 12.00 19.96 -6.66
C ILE A 684 11.06 19.25 -7.64
N GLN A 685 10.34 18.23 -7.16
CA GLN A 685 9.37 17.49 -7.97
C GLN A 685 8.04 18.25 -8.03
N ASP A 686 7.55 18.66 -6.87
CA ASP A 686 6.26 19.35 -6.74
C ASP A 686 6.20 20.21 -5.48
N ILE A 687 5.18 21.07 -5.41
CA ILE A 687 4.87 21.88 -4.25
C ILE A 687 3.38 21.78 -3.89
N GLN A 688 3.07 21.98 -2.61
CA GLN A 688 1.69 22.13 -2.15
C GLN A 688 1.59 23.32 -1.21
N LEU A 689 0.70 24.26 -1.52
CA LEU A 689 0.48 25.45 -0.68
C LEU A 689 -0.63 25.24 0.34
N PHE A 690 -0.42 25.88 1.48
CA PHE A 690 -1.38 26.04 2.56
C PHE A 690 -1.48 27.52 2.95
N SER A 691 -2.44 27.83 3.82
CA SER A 691 -2.67 29.22 4.28
C SER A 691 -1.47 29.84 4.98
N ASP A 692 -0.64 29.03 5.66
CA ASP A 692 0.52 29.45 6.45
C ASP A 692 1.76 28.57 6.23
N HIS A 693 1.69 27.58 5.35
CA HIS A 693 2.80 26.67 5.04
C HIS A 693 2.99 26.45 3.54
N LEU A 694 4.20 26.08 3.17
CA LEU A 694 4.58 25.53 1.87
C LEU A 694 5.18 24.15 2.11
N VAL A 695 4.69 23.14 1.39
CA VAL A 695 5.30 21.81 1.35
C VAL A 695 6.00 21.64 0.02
N VAL A 696 7.20 21.08 0.06
CA VAL A 696 8.03 20.83 -1.12
C VAL A 696 8.36 19.34 -1.16
N PHE A 697 7.97 18.71 -2.26
CA PHE A 697 8.32 17.33 -2.57
C PHE A 697 9.63 17.35 -3.35
N GLU A 698 10.69 16.86 -2.72
CA GLU A 698 12.05 16.89 -3.23
C GLU A 698 12.54 15.49 -3.55
N ARG A 699 13.55 15.38 -4.40
CA ARG A 699 14.29 14.14 -4.62
C ARG A 699 15.77 14.37 -4.56
N GLU A 700 16.46 13.52 -3.81
CA GLU A 700 17.90 13.55 -3.67
C GLU A 700 18.44 12.12 -3.52
N GLN A 701 19.51 11.81 -4.26
CA GLN A 701 20.13 10.48 -4.23
C GLN A 701 19.13 9.33 -4.45
N GLY A 702 18.17 9.50 -5.36
CA GLY A 702 17.20 8.46 -5.70
C GLY A 702 15.99 8.34 -4.78
N LEU A 703 15.90 9.11 -3.69
CA LEU A 703 14.80 9.00 -2.72
C LEU A 703 13.93 10.26 -2.70
N PRO A 704 12.59 10.11 -2.64
CA PRO A 704 11.69 11.23 -2.40
C PRO A 704 11.85 11.74 -0.96
N LYS A 705 11.60 13.03 -0.75
CA LYS A 705 11.62 13.72 0.55
C LYS A 705 10.48 14.73 0.60
N ILE A 706 9.90 14.92 1.78
CA ILE A 706 8.96 16.02 2.05
C ILE A 706 9.66 17.02 2.97
N THR A 707 9.70 18.29 2.54
CA THR A 707 10.18 19.39 3.37
C THR A 707 9.08 20.43 3.55
N THR A 708 8.77 20.79 4.79
CA THR A 708 7.74 21.79 5.11
C THR A 708 8.39 23.11 5.54
N TYR A 709 7.83 24.22 5.07
CA TYR A 709 8.27 25.58 5.37
C TYR A 709 7.10 26.38 5.92
N ARG A 710 7.32 27.13 6.99
CA ARG A 710 6.35 28.12 7.45
C ARG A 710 6.46 29.35 6.58
N LEU A 711 5.33 29.84 6.08
CA LEU A 711 5.25 31.08 5.31
C LEU A 711 4.95 32.27 6.23
N PRO A 712 5.48 33.46 5.93
CA PRO A 712 5.13 34.67 6.67
C PRO A 712 3.66 35.06 6.46
N ALA A 713 3.17 35.99 7.28
CA ALA A 713 1.82 36.54 7.12
C ALA A 713 1.65 37.16 5.71
N ILE A 714 0.42 37.20 5.18
CA ILE A 714 0.16 37.65 3.80
C ILE A 714 0.63 39.09 3.54
N GLU A 715 0.61 39.95 4.57
CA GLU A 715 1.02 41.35 4.49
C GLU A 715 2.56 41.53 4.60
N GLU A 716 3.27 40.50 5.03
CA GLU A 716 4.73 40.53 5.16
C GLU A 716 5.40 40.15 3.83
N PRO A 717 6.56 40.75 3.51
CA PRO A 717 7.27 40.46 2.27
C PRO A 717 7.77 39.02 2.25
N LEU A 718 7.55 38.33 1.13
CA LEU A 718 8.20 37.03 0.88
C LEU A 718 9.70 37.25 0.60
N THR A 719 10.53 36.49 1.30
CA THR A 719 11.99 36.41 1.09
C THR A 719 12.39 34.95 0.86
N GLY A 720 13.68 34.70 0.61
CA GLY A 720 14.21 33.33 0.54
C GLY A 720 13.84 32.51 1.78
N LEU A 721 13.39 31.27 1.58
CA LEU A 721 13.00 30.35 2.64
C LEU A 721 14.22 29.59 3.15
N GLN A 722 14.38 29.51 4.47
CA GLN A 722 15.44 28.75 5.13
C GLN A 722 14.85 27.95 6.30
N GLY A 723 15.53 26.88 6.72
CA GLY A 723 15.17 26.12 7.92
C GLY A 723 13.89 25.28 7.80
N GLY A 724 13.59 24.76 6.60
CA GLY A 724 12.50 23.82 6.41
C GLY A 724 12.66 22.55 7.24
N ARG A 725 11.54 21.93 7.63
CA ARG A 725 11.51 20.70 8.42
C ARG A 725 11.24 19.50 7.50
N ALA A 726 12.18 18.56 7.48
CA ALA A 726 11.98 17.30 6.77
C ALA A 726 11.01 16.39 7.54
N VAL A 727 10.15 15.67 6.81
CA VAL A 727 9.38 14.55 7.36
C VAL A 727 10.28 13.31 7.39
N GLU A 728 10.30 12.60 8.51
CA GLU A 728 11.10 11.38 8.69
C GLU A 728 10.27 10.13 8.36
N PHE A 729 10.93 9.12 7.78
CA PHE A 729 10.31 7.88 7.33
C PHE A 729 11.04 6.66 7.91
N VAL A 730 10.30 5.56 8.10
CA VAL A 730 10.79 4.38 8.83
C VAL A 730 11.71 3.50 7.97
N ASP A 731 11.37 3.30 6.68
CA ASP A 731 12.19 2.49 5.79
C ASP A 731 13.35 3.32 5.19
N PRO A 732 14.51 2.72 4.93
CA PRO A 732 15.63 3.39 4.27
C PRO A 732 15.39 3.62 2.76
N VAL A 733 14.43 2.90 2.18
CA VAL A 733 14.06 2.92 0.77
C VAL A 733 12.55 2.87 0.69
N TYR A 734 11.94 3.91 0.14
CA TYR A 734 10.50 4.12 0.20
C TYR A 734 10.00 4.96 -0.99
N SER A 735 8.69 5.02 -1.09
CA SER A 735 7.89 5.85 -1.97
C SER A 735 7.00 6.75 -1.11
N VAL A 736 6.85 8.01 -1.54
CA VAL A 736 6.00 8.98 -0.88
C VAL A 736 5.32 9.82 -1.95
N ASP A 737 4.01 9.96 -1.83
CA ASP A 737 3.18 10.70 -2.76
C ASP A 737 2.33 11.75 -2.02
N SER A 738 2.16 12.91 -2.64
CA SER A 738 1.25 13.95 -2.17
C SER A 738 -0.19 13.44 -2.17
N SER A 739 -0.99 13.85 -1.20
CA SER A 739 -2.43 13.62 -1.18
C SER A 739 -3.19 14.94 -1.01
N GLU A 740 -4.46 14.95 -1.44
CA GLU A 740 -5.31 16.12 -1.27
C GLU A 740 -5.40 16.50 0.22
N SER A 741 -5.14 17.77 0.50
CA SER A 741 -5.14 18.37 1.84
C SER A 741 -5.93 19.67 1.81
N GLN A 742 -6.54 20.07 2.93
CA GLN A 742 -7.27 21.33 2.98
C GLN A 742 -6.30 22.52 3.05
N PHE A 743 -6.44 23.47 2.12
CA PHE A 743 -5.60 24.68 2.06
C PHE A 743 -5.60 25.50 3.36
N SER A 744 -6.72 25.60 4.06
CA SER A 744 -6.84 26.33 5.32
C SER A 744 -6.30 25.58 6.54
N SER A 745 -5.84 24.33 6.38
CA SER A 745 -5.36 23.49 7.45
C SER A 745 -3.84 23.59 7.61
N THR A 746 -3.34 23.16 8.78
CA THR A 746 -1.90 22.95 9.03
C THR A 746 -1.51 21.48 8.83
N ILE A 747 -2.45 20.66 8.35
CA ILE A 747 -2.29 19.22 8.19
C ILE A 747 -1.98 18.91 6.73
N LEU A 748 -0.80 18.35 6.52
CA LEU A 748 -0.41 17.72 5.28
C LEU A 748 -0.85 16.25 5.31
N ARG A 749 -1.58 15.81 4.29
CA ARG A 749 -1.80 14.39 4.02
C ARG A 749 -0.84 13.89 2.96
N PHE A 750 -0.23 12.73 3.21
CA PHE A 750 0.58 12.04 2.22
C PHE A 750 0.40 10.52 2.31
N SER A 751 0.73 9.85 1.21
CA SER A 751 0.82 8.40 1.15
C SER A 751 2.28 7.97 1.24
N TYR A 752 2.52 6.87 1.96
CA TYR A 752 3.82 6.27 2.18
C TYR A 752 3.76 4.76 1.90
N SER A 753 4.76 4.22 1.23
CA SER A 753 4.91 2.78 1.03
C SER A 753 6.38 2.41 0.81
N SER A 754 6.73 1.14 0.99
CA SER A 754 8.02 0.58 0.60
C SER A 754 7.82 -0.82 -0.01
N LEU A 755 8.87 -1.44 -0.56
CA LEU A 755 8.77 -2.82 -1.08
C LEU A 755 8.25 -3.86 -0.07
N ARG A 756 8.28 -3.54 1.23
CA ARG A 756 7.78 -4.41 2.32
C ARG A 756 6.65 -3.78 3.15
N THR A 757 6.36 -2.50 2.99
CA THR A 757 5.38 -1.77 3.82
C THR A 757 4.16 -1.39 2.96
N PRO A 758 2.97 -1.98 3.21
CA PRO A 758 1.75 -1.66 2.48
C PRO A 758 1.43 -0.16 2.47
N LEU A 759 0.66 0.26 1.46
CA LEU A 759 0.30 1.66 1.27
C LEU A 759 -0.35 2.21 2.55
N SER A 760 0.23 3.27 3.08
CA SER A 760 -0.14 3.88 4.35
C SER A 760 -0.42 5.37 4.15
N VAL A 761 -1.56 5.85 4.60
CA VAL A 761 -1.96 7.26 4.53
C VAL A 761 -1.71 7.90 5.88
N TYR A 762 -0.96 8.99 5.91
CA TYR A 762 -0.64 9.76 7.11
C TYR A 762 -1.21 11.18 7.04
N ASP A 763 -1.67 11.67 8.18
CA ASP A 763 -1.87 13.10 8.43
C ASP A 763 -0.69 13.61 9.27
N TYR A 764 -0.05 14.69 8.80
CA TYR A 764 1.12 15.31 9.42
C TYR A 764 0.83 16.75 9.79
N ASP A 765 0.89 17.07 11.08
CA ASP A 765 0.74 18.44 11.55
C ASP A 765 2.04 19.20 11.28
N MET A 766 2.03 20.17 10.37
CA MET A 766 3.23 20.90 9.98
C MET A 766 3.79 21.82 11.09
N ASN A 767 2.98 22.19 12.08
CA ASN A 767 3.44 23.01 13.21
C ASN A 767 4.19 22.16 14.25
N THR A 768 3.62 21.02 14.63
CA THR A 768 4.20 20.15 15.69
C THR A 768 5.15 19.10 15.13
N GLY A 769 4.95 18.73 13.86
CA GLY A 769 5.52 17.61 13.13
C GLY A 769 5.15 16.25 13.68
N GLU A 770 3.94 16.14 14.22
CA GLU A 770 3.31 14.88 14.59
C GLU A 770 2.73 14.21 13.33
N SER A 771 3.09 12.93 13.10
CA SER A 771 2.51 12.08 12.06
C SER A 771 1.50 11.09 12.67
N VAL A 772 0.28 11.06 12.15
CA VAL A 772 -0.77 10.11 12.57
C VAL A 772 -1.18 9.23 11.39
N LEU A 773 -1.04 7.92 11.55
CA LEU A 773 -1.51 6.94 10.56
C LEU A 773 -3.04 6.96 10.49
N LYS A 774 -3.59 7.16 9.28
CA LYS A 774 -5.03 7.21 9.01
C LYS A 774 -5.57 5.92 8.45
N LYS A 775 -4.78 5.26 7.61
CA LYS A 775 -5.11 3.97 7.01
C LYS A 775 -3.84 3.27 6.61
N ILE A 776 -3.78 1.98 6.87
CA ILE A 776 -2.86 1.06 6.20
C ILE A 776 -3.71 0.12 5.33
N GLU A 777 -3.28 -0.12 4.10
CA GLU A 777 -3.91 -1.12 3.24
C GLU A 777 -3.71 -2.51 3.87
N THR A 778 -4.82 -3.13 4.24
CA THR A 778 -4.79 -4.45 4.90
C THR A 778 -4.46 -5.53 3.88
N VAL A 779 -3.39 -6.28 4.13
CA VAL A 779 -3.00 -7.44 3.33
C VAL A 779 -3.41 -8.70 4.08
N LEU A 780 -4.42 -9.39 3.56
CA LEU A 780 -4.92 -10.64 4.13
C LEU A 780 -3.97 -11.81 3.82
N GLY A 781 -4.22 -12.98 4.42
CA GLY A 781 -3.45 -14.21 4.14
C GLY A 781 -2.13 -14.34 4.89
N GLY A 782 -2.02 -13.77 6.10
CA GLY A 782 -0.86 -13.96 6.98
C GLY A 782 0.40 -13.20 6.56
N PHE A 783 0.26 -12.10 5.82
CA PHE A 783 1.39 -11.24 5.45
C PHE A 783 2.06 -10.65 6.70
N ASP A 784 3.38 -10.87 6.81
CA ASP A 784 4.23 -10.22 7.79
C ASP A 784 5.42 -9.56 7.07
N ALA A 785 5.51 -8.22 7.17
CA ALA A 785 6.58 -7.43 6.60
C ALA A 785 7.98 -7.84 7.09
N SER A 786 8.08 -8.46 8.27
CA SER A 786 9.34 -8.94 8.84
C SER A 786 9.95 -10.11 8.06
N ASN A 787 9.15 -10.82 7.25
CA ASN A 787 9.60 -11.94 6.42
C ASN A 787 10.35 -11.48 5.16
N TYR A 788 10.29 -10.20 4.82
CA TYR A 788 10.84 -9.65 3.59
C TYR A 788 12.04 -8.75 3.88
N VAL A 789 13.14 -9.01 3.17
CA VAL A 789 14.35 -8.17 3.21
C VAL A 789 14.30 -7.24 2.02
N THR A 790 14.65 -5.97 2.24
CA THR A 790 14.81 -4.97 1.18
C THR A 790 16.24 -4.48 1.17
N GLU A 791 16.81 -4.33 -0.02
CA GLU A 791 18.17 -3.85 -0.20
C GLU A 791 18.26 -2.79 -1.30
N ARG A 792 19.24 -1.92 -1.17
CA ARG A 792 19.63 -0.97 -2.23
C ARG A 792 21.05 -1.25 -2.66
N LYS A 793 21.23 -1.51 -3.95
CA LYS A 793 22.54 -1.78 -4.57
C LYS A 793 22.80 -0.80 -5.71
N TRP A 794 24.01 -0.81 -6.23
CA TRP A 794 24.45 0.05 -7.33
C TRP A 794 25.23 -0.77 -8.35
N ALA A 795 24.73 -0.84 -9.58
CA ALA A 795 25.46 -1.41 -10.70
C ALA A 795 26.33 -0.33 -11.36
N THR A 796 27.47 -0.71 -11.91
CA THR A 796 28.35 0.22 -12.64
C THR A 796 28.06 0.11 -14.13
N ALA A 797 27.54 1.16 -14.74
CA ALA A 797 27.37 1.24 -16.19
C ALA A 797 28.74 1.32 -16.89
N SER A 798 28.76 1.04 -18.20
CA SER A 798 30.01 1.03 -18.99
C SER A 798 30.78 2.36 -19.01
N ASP A 799 30.11 3.48 -18.72
CA ASP A 799 30.70 4.82 -18.61
C ASP A 799 31.07 5.21 -17.17
N GLY A 800 30.97 4.27 -16.22
CA GLY A 800 31.27 4.47 -14.80
C GLY A 800 30.09 4.97 -13.96
N THR A 801 28.96 5.32 -14.57
CA THR A 801 27.77 5.79 -13.84
C THR A 801 27.25 4.72 -12.89
N GLN A 802 26.95 5.09 -11.65
CA GLN A 802 26.35 4.20 -10.65
C GLN A 802 24.83 4.17 -10.83
N ILE A 803 24.27 3.03 -11.23
CA ILE A 803 22.83 2.82 -11.46
C ILE A 803 22.22 2.17 -10.21
N PRO A 804 21.30 2.84 -9.49
CA PRO A 804 20.69 2.27 -8.31
C PRO A 804 19.76 1.10 -8.65
N ILE A 805 19.66 0.13 -7.75
CA ILE A 805 18.76 -1.03 -7.81
C ILE A 805 18.07 -1.19 -6.46
N SER A 806 16.74 -1.26 -6.45
CA SER A 806 15.97 -1.65 -5.26
C SER A 806 15.57 -3.12 -5.36
N ILE A 807 15.83 -3.90 -4.32
CA ILE A 807 15.66 -5.36 -4.32
C ILE A 807 14.77 -5.76 -3.13
N VAL A 808 13.88 -6.74 -3.33
CA VAL A 808 13.11 -7.39 -2.26
C VAL A 808 13.04 -8.90 -2.46
N TYR A 809 13.13 -9.64 -1.36
CA TYR A 809 12.97 -11.10 -1.35
C TYR A 809 12.52 -11.60 0.02
N GLN A 810 11.99 -12.83 0.06
CA GLN A 810 11.56 -13.50 1.28
C GLN A 810 12.76 -14.21 1.95
N LYS A 811 13.07 -13.83 3.19
CA LYS A 811 14.36 -14.11 3.86
C LYS A 811 14.61 -15.59 4.16
N ASN A 812 13.55 -16.40 4.27
CA ASN A 812 13.64 -17.81 4.64
C ASN A 812 13.70 -18.73 3.40
N LEU A 813 13.41 -18.22 2.21
CA LEU A 813 13.37 -19.00 0.96
C LEU A 813 14.58 -18.76 0.06
N VAL A 814 15.10 -17.52 0.03
CA VAL A 814 16.17 -17.11 -0.89
C VAL A 814 17.56 -17.38 -0.31
N LYS A 815 18.45 -17.92 -1.15
CA LYS A 815 19.80 -18.39 -0.74
C LYS A 815 20.93 -17.43 -1.08
N LEU A 816 20.77 -16.61 -2.12
CA LEU A 816 21.79 -15.71 -2.66
C LEU A 816 23.08 -16.43 -3.11
N ASP A 817 22.92 -17.63 -3.68
CA ASP A 817 24.02 -18.43 -4.26
C ASP A 817 24.02 -18.46 -5.81
N GLY A 818 23.11 -17.69 -6.42
CA GLY A 818 22.88 -17.61 -7.86
C GLY A 818 21.86 -18.61 -8.39
N SER A 819 21.31 -19.49 -7.55
CA SER A 819 20.28 -20.46 -7.94
C SER A 819 18.84 -19.93 -7.86
N ASP A 820 18.63 -18.79 -7.19
CA ASP A 820 17.31 -18.21 -6.95
C ASP A 820 16.69 -17.62 -8.24
N PRO A 821 15.39 -17.81 -8.48
CA PRO A 821 14.67 -17.16 -9.57
C PRO A 821 14.54 -15.66 -9.31
N MET A 822 14.61 -14.86 -10.37
CA MET A 822 14.55 -13.41 -10.27
C MET A 822 13.64 -12.81 -11.34
N LEU A 823 12.90 -11.77 -10.97
CA LEU A 823 12.22 -10.86 -11.87
C LEU A 823 12.82 -9.45 -11.75
N LEU A 824 13.42 -8.95 -12.83
CA LEU A 824 14.00 -7.62 -12.94
C LEU A 824 13.09 -6.71 -13.78
N TYR A 825 12.64 -5.60 -13.16
CA TYR A 825 11.74 -4.63 -13.77
C TYR A 825 12.45 -3.32 -14.15
N GLY A 826 12.02 -2.67 -15.24
CA GLY A 826 12.52 -1.35 -15.64
C GLY A 826 11.57 -0.56 -16.56
N TYR A 827 11.78 0.77 -16.62
CA TYR A 827 10.99 1.70 -17.44
C TYR A 827 11.88 2.71 -18.21
N GLY A 828 12.48 3.68 -17.50
CA GLY A 828 13.57 4.52 -18.01
C GLY A 828 13.23 5.51 -19.13
N SER A 829 12.08 6.18 -19.08
CA SER A 829 11.69 7.25 -20.04
C SER A 829 10.86 8.35 -19.38
N TYR A 830 10.75 9.51 -20.03
CA TYR A 830 9.90 10.63 -19.62
C TYR A 830 10.16 11.23 -18.22
N GLU A 831 11.34 11.00 -17.64
CA GLU A 831 11.67 11.40 -16.27
C GLU A 831 10.80 10.73 -15.19
N ILE A 832 10.06 9.68 -15.55
CA ILE A 832 9.24 8.90 -14.60
C ILE A 832 10.18 8.14 -13.66
N CYS A 833 9.90 8.24 -12.36
CA CYS A 833 10.58 7.46 -11.33
C CYS A 833 9.81 6.17 -11.08
N ILE A 834 10.50 5.02 -11.06
CA ILE A 834 9.88 3.77 -10.62
C ILE A 834 10.19 3.57 -9.14
N ASP A 835 9.38 4.20 -8.29
CA ASP A 835 9.63 4.16 -6.86
C ASP A 835 9.37 2.76 -6.24
N PRO A 836 10.10 2.41 -5.16
CA PRO A 836 10.05 1.11 -4.52
C PRO A 836 8.81 0.98 -3.61
N ASP A 837 7.61 1.00 -4.20
CA ASP A 837 6.31 0.86 -3.53
C ASP A 837 5.98 -0.60 -3.15
N PHE A 838 4.91 -0.84 -2.38
CA PHE A 838 4.37 -2.17 -2.09
C PHE A 838 3.34 -2.58 -3.13
N ARG A 839 3.33 -3.87 -3.51
CA ARG A 839 2.22 -4.47 -4.29
C ARG A 839 1.96 -5.88 -3.82
N ALA A 840 0.73 -6.13 -3.35
CA ALA A 840 0.32 -7.44 -2.84
C ALA A 840 0.44 -8.56 -3.88
N THR A 841 0.28 -8.24 -5.17
CA THR A 841 0.41 -9.21 -6.26
C THR A 841 1.79 -9.88 -6.27
N ARG A 842 2.87 -9.11 -6.03
CA ARG A 842 4.25 -9.62 -6.02
C ARG A 842 4.50 -10.71 -4.99
N LEU A 843 3.71 -10.76 -3.91
CA LEU A 843 3.85 -11.79 -2.88
C LEU A 843 3.71 -13.20 -3.45
N SER A 844 2.88 -13.41 -4.49
CA SER A 844 2.79 -14.72 -5.16
C SER A 844 4.10 -15.19 -5.81
N LEU A 845 5.02 -14.28 -6.16
CA LEU A 845 6.38 -14.65 -6.59
C LEU A 845 7.33 -14.75 -5.39
N LEU A 846 7.32 -13.78 -4.48
CA LEU A 846 8.23 -13.74 -3.34
C LEU A 846 8.07 -14.95 -2.42
N ASP A 847 6.82 -15.39 -2.18
CA ASP A 847 6.47 -16.60 -1.41
C ASP A 847 6.86 -17.91 -2.13
N ARG A 848 7.30 -17.83 -3.38
CA ARG A 848 7.87 -18.94 -4.16
C ARG A 848 9.39 -18.83 -4.30
N GLY A 849 10.03 -17.99 -3.49
CA GLY A 849 11.49 -17.82 -3.47
C GLY A 849 12.02 -16.94 -4.60
N PHE A 850 11.18 -16.12 -5.25
CA PHE A 850 11.70 -15.13 -6.19
C PHE A 850 12.35 -13.95 -5.48
N ILE A 851 13.36 -13.42 -6.16
CA ILE A 851 13.87 -12.08 -5.92
C ILE A 851 13.20 -11.13 -6.92
N PHE A 852 12.67 -10.00 -6.43
CA PHE A 852 12.19 -8.92 -7.28
C PHE A 852 13.16 -7.74 -7.21
N ALA A 853 13.51 -7.17 -8.35
CA ALA A 853 14.41 -6.04 -8.44
C ALA A 853 13.89 -4.97 -9.40
N ILE A 854 14.11 -3.70 -9.05
CA ILE A 854 13.83 -2.53 -9.90
C ILE A 854 15.17 -1.91 -10.28
N ALA A 855 15.43 -1.77 -11.59
CA ALA A 855 16.57 -1.04 -12.09
C ALA A 855 16.19 0.43 -12.36
N HIS A 856 16.78 1.35 -11.59
CA HIS A 856 16.53 2.80 -11.70
C HIS A 856 17.41 3.43 -12.79
N ILE A 857 17.20 2.99 -14.02
CA ILE A 857 18.02 3.29 -15.20
C ILE A 857 17.86 4.72 -15.72
N ARG A 858 18.86 5.24 -16.43
CA ARG A 858 18.78 6.58 -17.06
C ARG A 858 17.63 6.68 -18.05
N GLY A 859 17.08 7.90 -18.15
CA GLY A 859 15.79 8.18 -18.79
C GLY A 859 14.63 8.25 -17.78
N GLY A 860 14.80 7.65 -16.59
CA GLY A 860 13.96 7.95 -15.43
C GLY A 860 14.37 9.25 -14.73
N GLY A 861 13.68 9.61 -13.65
CA GLY A 861 13.89 10.85 -12.89
C GLY A 861 14.56 10.68 -11.52
N GLU A 862 15.00 9.47 -11.18
CA GLU A 862 15.38 9.10 -9.81
C GLU A 862 16.55 9.94 -9.28
N MET A 863 17.53 10.26 -10.12
CA MET A 863 18.68 11.10 -9.73
C MET A 863 18.52 12.57 -10.16
N GLY A 864 17.28 13.02 -10.43
CA GLY A 864 16.98 14.37 -10.91
C GLY A 864 17.01 14.50 -12.44
N ARG A 865 16.85 15.72 -12.96
CA ARG A 865 16.62 15.98 -14.39
C ARG A 865 17.72 15.48 -15.30
N GLN A 866 18.98 15.58 -14.87
CA GLN A 866 20.12 15.09 -15.65
C GLN A 866 20.10 13.56 -15.82
N TRP A 867 19.44 12.82 -14.93
CA TRP A 867 19.26 11.37 -15.10
C TRP A 867 18.41 11.05 -16.33
N TYR A 868 17.35 11.83 -16.53
CA TYR A 868 16.47 11.74 -17.68
C TYR A 868 17.15 12.20 -18.97
N GLU A 869 17.77 13.39 -18.96
CA GLU A 869 18.45 13.93 -20.15
C GLU A 869 19.61 13.03 -20.63
N ASN A 870 20.20 12.23 -19.73
CA ASN A 870 21.21 11.22 -20.07
C ASN A 870 20.65 9.86 -20.51
N GLY A 871 19.34 9.72 -20.67
CA GLY A 871 18.67 8.55 -21.26
C GLY A 871 17.61 8.95 -22.29
N LYS A 872 17.82 10.07 -22.98
CA LYS A 872 16.90 10.71 -23.92
C LYS A 872 17.60 11.07 -25.24
N PHE A 873 16.87 11.25 -26.35
CA PHE A 873 17.43 11.65 -27.64
C PHE A 873 18.61 10.75 -28.07
N LEU A 874 19.74 11.35 -28.51
CA LEU A 874 20.98 10.66 -28.91
C LEU A 874 21.74 10.01 -27.74
N LYS A 875 21.16 10.00 -26.54
CA LYS A 875 21.64 9.24 -25.38
C LYS A 875 20.68 8.12 -24.96
N LYS A 876 19.59 7.88 -25.71
CA LYS A 876 18.56 6.89 -25.33
C LYS A 876 19.12 5.49 -25.10
N LYS A 877 20.20 5.11 -25.78
CA LYS A 877 20.83 3.80 -25.60
C LYS A 877 21.36 3.54 -24.18
N ASN A 878 21.63 4.60 -23.41
CA ASN A 878 22.02 4.48 -22.00
C ASN A 878 20.95 3.74 -21.19
N THR A 879 19.66 3.99 -21.44
CA THR A 879 18.54 3.26 -20.80
C THR A 879 18.73 1.74 -20.93
N PHE A 880 19.04 1.26 -22.14
CA PHE A 880 19.17 -0.16 -22.42
C PHE A 880 20.46 -0.75 -21.84
N THR A 881 21.59 -0.03 -21.97
CA THR A 881 22.88 -0.49 -21.45
C THR A 881 22.93 -0.48 -19.94
N ASP A 882 22.25 0.46 -19.28
CA ASP A 882 22.13 0.50 -17.81
C ASP A 882 21.36 -0.71 -17.31
N PHE A 883 20.25 -1.06 -17.98
CA PHE A 883 19.46 -2.23 -17.61
C PHE A 883 20.26 -3.53 -17.78
N ILE A 884 21.04 -3.64 -18.86
CA ILE A 884 21.99 -4.74 -19.07
C ILE A 884 23.04 -4.78 -17.95
N ALA A 885 23.63 -3.64 -17.58
CA ALA A 885 24.61 -3.56 -16.50
C ALA A 885 24.01 -3.99 -15.15
N CYS A 886 22.75 -3.61 -14.87
CA CYS A 886 22.03 -4.09 -13.68
C CYS A 886 21.84 -5.61 -13.70
N ALA A 887 21.42 -6.18 -14.84
CA ALA A 887 21.27 -7.63 -14.98
C ALA A 887 22.60 -8.38 -14.78
N GLU A 888 23.69 -7.89 -15.38
CA GLU A 888 25.03 -8.46 -15.23
C GLU A 888 25.53 -8.38 -13.79
N TYR A 889 25.36 -7.24 -13.13
CA TYR A 889 25.68 -7.06 -11.73
C TYR A 889 24.95 -8.06 -10.83
N LEU A 890 23.64 -8.22 -11.01
CA LEU A 890 22.83 -9.14 -10.18
C LEU A 890 23.25 -10.62 -10.38
N ILE A 891 23.66 -10.99 -11.60
CA ILE A 891 24.20 -12.33 -11.89
C ILE A 891 25.61 -12.51 -11.27
N GLU A 892 26.47 -11.50 -11.39
CA GLU A 892 27.82 -11.53 -10.83
C GLU A 892 27.80 -11.65 -9.30
N GLN A 893 26.94 -10.87 -8.64
CA GLN A 893 26.74 -10.86 -7.19
C GLN A 893 25.91 -12.03 -6.66
N LYS A 894 25.60 -13.02 -7.51
CA LYS A 894 24.91 -14.27 -7.11
C LYS A 894 23.49 -14.07 -6.55
N TYR A 895 22.79 -13.00 -6.94
CA TYR A 895 21.35 -12.94 -6.70
C TYR A 895 20.61 -13.94 -7.58
N CYS A 896 21.04 -14.13 -8.82
CA CYS A 896 20.48 -15.13 -9.72
C CYS A 896 21.52 -15.62 -10.74
N SER A 897 21.08 -16.38 -11.72
CA SER A 897 21.85 -16.77 -12.91
C SER A 897 21.04 -16.48 -14.16
N LYS A 898 21.69 -16.43 -15.33
CA LYS A 898 21.00 -16.22 -16.62
C LYS A 898 19.87 -17.21 -16.90
N GLU A 899 19.94 -18.44 -16.38
CA GLU A 899 18.90 -19.47 -16.52
C GLU A 899 17.70 -19.25 -15.58
N LYS A 900 17.80 -18.27 -14.69
CA LYS A 900 16.83 -17.94 -13.63
C LYS A 900 16.36 -16.48 -13.67
N LEU A 901 16.94 -15.66 -14.55
CA LEU A 901 16.59 -14.25 -14.70
C LEU A 901 15.43 -14.06 -15.68
N SER A 902 14.37 -13.43 -15.21
CA SER A 902 13.25 -12.93 -16.01
C SER A 902 13.22 -11.42 -16.00
N ILE A 903 12.77 -10.80 -17.09
CA ILE A 903 12.68 -9.34 -17.22
C ILE A 903 11.27 -8.88 -17.59
N GLU A 904 10.87 -7.71 -17.10
CA GLU A 904 9.56 -7.12 -17.38
C GLU A 904 9.62 -5.61 -17.59
N GLY A 905 8.81 -5.12 -18.52
CA GLY A 905 8.59 -3.71 -18.77
C GLY A 905 7.31 -3.47 -19.58
N ARG A 906 6.66 -2.32 -19.36
CA ARG A 906 5.39 -1.95 -20.00
C ARG A 906 5.48 -0.60 -20.71
N SER A 907 4.78 -0.42 -21.84
CA SER A 907 4.74 0.85 -22.61
C SER A 907 6.15 1.23 -23.11
N ALA A 908 6.71 2.38 -22.70
CA ALA A 908 8.12 2.71 -22.94
C ALA A 908 9.11 1.77 -22.21
N GLY A 909 8.69 1.13 -21.11
CA GLY A 909 9.41 -0.02 -20.55
C GLY A 909 9.36 -1.25 -21.48
N GLY A 910 8.36 -1.35 -22.34
CA GLY A 910 8.30 -2.35 -23.40
C GLY A 910 9.30 -2.08 -24.53
N LEU A 911 9.58 -0.81 -24.85
CA LEU A 911 10.72 -0.42 -25.70
C LEU A 911 12.03 -0.92 -25.09
N LEU A 912 12.23 -0.69 -23.79
CA LEU A 912 13.39 -1.20 -23.05
C LEU A 912 13.53 -2.72 -23.23
N ILE A 913 12.48 -3.49 -22.95
CA ILE A 913 12.51 -4.96 -23.09
C ILE A 913 12.80 -5.38 -24.54
N GLY A 914 12.11 -4.79 -25.53
CA GLY A 914 12.34 -5.10 -26.94
C GLY A 914 13.77 -4.83 -27.40
N ALA A 915 14.37 -3.72 -26.94
CA ALA A 915 15.74 -3.35 -27.30
C ALA A 915 16.76 -4.31 -26.66
N VAL A 916 16.65 -4.61 -25.35
CA VAL A 916 17.61 -5.49 -24.67
C VAL A 916 17.51 -6.94 -25.14
N LEU A 917 16.33 -7.40 -25.58
CA LEU A 917 16.15 -8.71 -26.22
C LEU A 917 16.92 -8.82 -27.54
N ASN A 918 17.09 -7.73 -28.30
CA ASN A 918 17.91 -7.74 -29.50
C ASN A 918 19.41 -7.65 -29.18
N MET A 919 19.78 -6.92 -28.12
CA MET A 919 21.16 -6.65 -27.75
C MET A 919 21.83 -7.79 -26.99
N ARG A 920 21.17 -8.32 -25.96
CA ARG A 920 21.70 -9.33 -25.02
C ARG A 920 20.65 -10.39 -24.64
N PRO A 921 20.04 -11.10 -25.62
CA PRO A 921 19.08 -12.15 -25.31
C PRO A 921 19.67 -13.29 -24.47
N ASP A 922 20.99 -13.45 -24.47
CA ASP A 922 21.74 -14.48 -23.73
C ASP A 922 21.68 -14.33 -22.20
N LEU A 923 21.33 -13.15 -21.69
CA LEU A 923 21.27 -12.86 -20.26
C LEU A 923 19.97 -13.35 -19.60
N PHE A 924 18.92 -13.59 -20.38
CA PHE A 924 17.57 -13.75 -19.87
C PHE A 924 17.02 -15.13 -20.22
N LYS A 925 16.22 -15.71 -19.32
CA LYS A 925 15.48 -16.95 -19.57
C LYS A 925 14.05 -16.69 -20.04
N ALA A 926 13.45 -15.62 -19.53
CA ALA A 926 12.09 -15.20 -19.86
C ALA A 926 11.98 -13.66 -19.92
N ALA A 927 11.07 -13.16 -20.74
CA ALA A 927 10.77 -11.74 -20.85
C ALA A 927 9.27 -11.49 -21.02
N VAL A 928 8.78 -10.43 -20.38
CA VAL A 928 7.40 -9.94 -20.49
C VAL A 928 7.44 -8.51 -21.01
N ALA A 929 6.84 -8.27 -22.17
CA ALA A 929 6.75 -6.95 -22.80
C ALA A 929 5.27 -6.54 -22.89
N GLY A 930 4.81 -5.70 -21.97
CA GLY A 930 3.42 -5.28 -21.90
C GLY A 930 3.14 -4.01 -22.72
N VAL A 931 2.12 -4.01 -23.57
CA VAL A 931 1.77 -2.91 -24.50
C VAL A 931 3.01 -2.19 -25.06
N PRO A 932 3.98 -2.91 -25.66
CA PRO A 932 5.34 -2.39 -25.80
C PRO A 932 5.50 -1.48 -27.02
N PHE A 933 6.11 -0.31 -26.85
CA PHE A 933 6.50 0.58 -27.96
C PHE A 933 7.72 0.01 -28.69
N VAL A 934 7.52 -0.61 -29.86
CA VAL A 934 8.55 -1.48 -30.49
C VAL A 934 8.79 -1.19 -31.95
N ASP A 935 7.89 -0.46 -32.61
CA ASP A 935 8.02 -0.06 -34.01
C ASP A 935 8.48 1.40 -34.13
N VAL A 936 9.44 1.77 -33.28
CA VAL A 936 9.86 3.15 -32.97
C VAL A 936 10.06 4.00 -34.23
N LEU A 937 10.84 3.50 -35.18
CA LEU A 937 11.21 4.30 -36.36
C LEU A 937 10.01 4.52 -37.29
N THR A 938 9.19 3.49 -37.52
CA THR A 938 8.03 3.58 -38.41
C THR A 938 6.96 4.47 -37.79
N THR A 939 6.66 4.29 -36.50
CA THR A 939 5.69 5.11 -35.77
C THR A 939 6.13 6.57 -35.75
N MET A 940 7.39 6.86 -35.36
CA MET A 940 7.87 8.24 -35.21
C MET A 940 8.04 9.02 -36.53
N LEU A 941 7.99 8.34 -37.68
CA LEU A 941 7.95 8.98 -39.00
C LEU A 941 6.55 9.43 -39.40
N ASP A 942 5.49 8.94 -38.76
CA ASP A 942 4.10 9.18 -39.14
C ASP A 942 3.35 10.06 -38.12
N PRO A 943 3.17 11.37 -38.40
CA PRO A 943 2.50 12.29 -37.48
C PRO A 943 0.99 12.03 -37.35
N THR A 944 0.40 11.13 -38.15
CA THR A 944 -1.02 10.77 -38.02
C THR A 944 -1.31 9.84 -36.84
N ILE A 945 -0.28 9.22 -36.29
CA ILE A 945 -0.41 8.35 -35.12
C ILE A 945 -0.38 9.22 -33.85
N PRO A 946 -1.36 9.06 -32.93
CA PRO A 946 -1.38 9.77 -31.66
C PRO A 946 -0.02 9.77 -30.95
N LEU A 947 0.27 10.86 -30.21
CA LEU A 947 1.51 11.11 -29.48
C LEU A 947 2.77 11.39 -30.33
N THR A 948 2.86 10.95 -31.59
CA THR A 948 4.09 11.03 -32.41
C THR A 948 4.74 12.42 -32.43
N THR A 949 3.96 13.46 -32.71
CA THR A 949 4.44 14.84 -32.79
C THR A 949 5.07 15.31 -31.47
N SER A 950 4.40 15.01 -30.34
CA SER A 950 4.89 15.33 -29.00
C SER A 950 6.13 14.50 -28.61
N GLU A 951 6.22 13.26 -29.09
CA GLU A 951 7.31 12.34 -28.78
C GLU A 951 8.59 12.58 -29.58
N TRP A 952 8.55 13.43 -30.60
CA TRP A 952 9.78 13.95 -31.20
C TRP A 952 10.68 14.67 -30.19
N GLU A 953 10.10 15.24 -29.12
CA GLU A 953 10.86 15.82 -28.03
C GLU A 953 11.28 14.80 -26.96
N GLU A 954 11.01 13.51 -27.11
CA GLU A 954 11.51 12.41 -26.27
C GLU A 954 12.61 11.62 -26.98
N TRP A 955 12.25 11.02 -28.13
CA TRP A 955 13.12 10.11 -28.86
C TRP A 955 14.00 10.84 -29.88
N GLY A 956 13.51 11.97 -30.39
CA GLY A 956 14.03 12.67 -31.55
C GLY A 956 13.10 12.58 -32.75
N ASP A 957 13.31 13.48 -33.70
CA ASP A 957 12.55 13.53 -34.95
C ASP A 957 13.29 12.75 -36.05
N PRO A 958 12.85 11.52 -36.42
CA PRO A 958 13.54 10.69 -37.40
C PRO A 958 13.44 11.22 -38.84
N ARG A 959 12.73 12.34 -39.09
CA ARG A 959 12.82 13.07 -40.36
C ARG A 959 14.09 13.90 -40.46
N LYS A 960 14.95 13.86 -39.43
CA LYS A 960 16.33 14.35 -39.43
C LYS A 960 17.27 13.16 -39.41
N GLU A 961 18.31 13.21 -40.24
CA GLU A 961 19.20 12.08 -40.52
C GLU A 961 19.86 11.49 -39.26
N ASP A 962 20.38 12.34 -38.37
CA ASP A 962 21.04 11.89 -37.14
C ASP A 962 20.10 11.07 -36.24
N PHE A 963 18.86 11.53 -36.08
CA PHE A 963 17.85 10.82 -35.30
C PHE A 963 17.35 9.57 -36.02
N TYR A 964 17.20 9.60 -37.35
CA TYR A 964 16.81 8.44 -38.14
C TYR A 964 17.72 7.25 -37.87
N PHE A 965 19.03 7.41 -38.09
CA PHE A 965 19.99 6.32 -37.93
C PHE A 965 20.19 5.94 -36.46
N TYR A 966 20.14 6.91 -35.54
CA TYR A 966 20.25 6.61 -34.12
C TYR A 966 19.05 5.79 -33.61
N MET A 967 17.82 6.20 -33.93
CA MET A 967 16.59 5.48 -33.60
C MET A 967 16.55 4.11 -34.27
N LYS A 968 16.91 4.03 -35.55
CA LYS A 968 17.06 2.75 -36.26
C LYS A 968 18.01 1.79 -35.53
N SER A 969 19.06 2.30 -34.88
CA SER A 969 20.06 1.48 -34.19
C SER A 969 19.57 0.79 -32.91
N TYR A 970 18.38 1.13 -32.40
CA TYR A 970 17.79 0.50 -31.22
C TYR A 970 16.32 0.10 -31.38
N SER A 971 15.60 0.61 -32.40
CA SER A 971 14.20 0.27 -32.67
C SER A 971 13.99 -1.26 -32.69
N PRO A 972 13.17 -1.82 -31.77
CA PRO A 972 13.10 -3.27 -31.58
C PRO A 972 12.69 -4.04 -32.83
N VAL A 973 11.64 -3.60 -33.55
CA VAL A 973 11.21 -4.24 -34.80
C VAL A 973 12.33 -4.19 -35.83
N ASP A 974 13.03 -3.07 -36.00
CA ASP A 974 14.10 -2.94 -37.00
C ASP A 974 15.32 -3.81 -36.72
N ASN A 975 15.59 -4.13 -35.45
CA ASN A 975 16.79 -4.86 -35.00
C ASN A 975 16.56 -6.35 -34.71
N VAL A 976 15.36 -6.89 -34.97
CA VAL A 976 15.15 -8.34 -34.95
C VAL A 976 16.05 -9.00 -35.99
N LYS A 977 16.84 -10.00 -35.58
CA LYS A 977 17.82 -10.70 -36.42
C LYS A 977 17.81 -12.20 -36.15
N ALA A 978 18.51 -12.97 -37.00
CA ALA A 978 18.63 -14.40 -36.83
C ALA A 978 19.51 -14.76 -35.63
N GLN A 979 18.88 -15.03 -34.49
CA GLN A 979 19.54 -15.41 -33.24
C GLN A 979 18.55 -16.12 -32.30
N ASN A 980 19.07 -16.66 -31.21
CA ASN A 980 18.24 -17.21 -30.14
C ASN A 980 17.68 -16.08 -29.28
N TYR A 981 16.39 -16.12 -29.02
CA TYR A 981 15.66 -15.26 -28.08
C TYR A 981 15.19 -16.08 -26.86
N PRO A 982 14.97 -15.48 -25.69
CA PRO A 982 14.40 -16.17 -24.54
C PRO A 982 12.92 -16.54 -24.76
N ASN A 983 12.28 -17.13 -23.76
CA ASN A 983 10.83 -17.24 -23.76
C ASN A 983 10.22 -15.83 -23.64
N ILE A 984 9.27 -15.47 -24.49
CA ILE A 984 8.69 -14.11 -24.53
C ILE A 984 7.17 -14.18 -24.45
N LEU A 985 6.58 -13.36 -23.57
CA LEU A 985 5.16 -13.02 -23.55
C LEU A 985 5.00 -11.53 -23.92
N VAL A 986 4.24 -11.26 -24.96
CA VAL A 986 3.85 -9.90 -25.38
C VAL A 986 2.36 -9.70 -25.09
N THR A 987 1.98 -8.57 -24.50
CA THR A 987 0.57 -8.20 -24.32
C THR A 987 0.22 -6.90 -25.03
N ALA A 988 -1.04 -6.74 -25.45
CA ALA A 988 -1.56 -5.52 -26.08
C ALA A 988 -3.07 -5.35 -25.82
N GLY A 989 -3.59 -4.14 -26.03
CA GLY A 989 -5.04 -3.86 -26.11
C GLY A 989 -5.39 -3.33 -27.51
N LEU A 990 -6.49 -3.79 -28.10
CA LEU A 990 -6.92 -3.36 -29.44
C LEU A 990 -7.24 -1.86 -29.49
N HIS A 991 -7.78 -1.33 -28.40
CA HIS A 991 -8.22 0.07 -28.26
C HIS A 991 -7.20 0.96 -27.55
N ASP A 992 -5.95 0.50 -27.39
CA ASP A 992 -4.88 1.29 -26.77
C ASP A 992 -4.58 2.56 -27.60
N PRO A 993 -4.82 3.77 -27.05
CA PRO A 993 -4.57 5.02 -27.76
C PRO A 993 -3.12 5.49 -27.66
N ARG A 994 -2.28 4.83 -26.83
CA ARG A 994 -0.91 5.27 -26.53
C ARG A 994 0.12 4.44 -27.29
N VAL A 995 -0.06 3.12 -27.36
CA VAL A 995 0.77 2.22 -28.16
C VAL A 995 -0.17 1.40 -29.04
N MET A 996 -0.07 1.59 -30.36
CA MET A 996 -0.95 0.89 -31.29
C MET A 996 -0.71 -0.63 -31.23
N TYR A 997 -1.79 -1.41 -31.16
CA TYR A 997 -1.75 -2.89 -31.15
C TYR A 997 -0.93 -3.50 -32.30
N SER A 998 -0.81 -2.78 -33.43
CA SER A 998 -0.05 -3.21 -34.60
C SER A 998 1.45 -3.29 -34.32
N GLU A 999 1.99 -2.48 -33.40
CA GLU A 999 3.41 -2.52 -33.06
C GLU A 999 3.84 -3.87 -32.46
N PRO A 1000 3.26 -4.34 -31.33
CA PRO A 1000 3.58 -5.66 -30.80
C PRO A 1000 3.24 -6.79 -31.77
N ALA A 1001 2.15 -6.67 -32.55
CA ALA A 1001 1.78 -7.67 -33.55
C ALA A 1001 2.86 -7.85 -34.64
N LYS A 1002 3.42 -6.73 -35.13
CA LYS A 1002 4.54 -6.73 -36.08
C LYS A 1002 5.82 -7.28 -35.45
N PHE A 1003 6.11 -6.92 -34.20
CA PHE A 1003 7.28 -7.41 -33.48
C PHE A 1003 7.26 -8.92 -33.31
N VAL A 1004 6.13 -9.48 -32.86
CA VAL A 1004 5.94 -10.94 -32.72
C VAL A 1004 6.04 -11.64 -34.08
N SER A 1005 5.39 -11.10 -35.12
CA SER A 1005 5.47 -11.63 -36.48
C SER A 1005 6.91 -11.73 -36.98
N LYS A 1006 7.70 -10.68 -36.77
CA LYS A 1006 9.10 -10.63 -37.19
C LYS A 1006 10.01 -11.52 -36.34
N LEU A 1007 9.77 -11.62 -35.04
CA LEU A 1007 10.48 -12.56 -34.16
C LEU A 1007 10.26 -14.01 -34.61
N ARG A 1008 9.03 -14.40 -34.96
CA ARG A 1008 8.74 -15.75 -35.46
C ARG A 1008 9.46 -16.08 -36.77
N ASP A 1009 9.63 -15.09 -37.64
CA ASP A 1009 10.31 -15.26 -38.92
C ASP A 1009 11.84 -15.43 -38.76
N MET A 1010 12.42 -14.79 -37.74
CA MET A 1010 13.87 -14.64 -37.63
C MET A 1010 14.52 -15.47 -36.53
N LYS A 1011 13.81 -15.78 -35.43
CA LYS A 1011 14.43 -16.47 -34.29
C LYS A 1011 14.92 -17.88 -34.67
N THR A 1012 16.02 -18.31 -34.07
CA THR A 1012 16.67 -19.61 -34.38
C THR A 1012 16.53 -20.66 -33.28
N ASP A 1013 15.94 -20.28 -32.14
CA ASP A 1013 15.63 -21.17 -31.02
C ASP A 1013 14.23 -21.79 -31.14
N ASP A 1014 13.87 -22.68 -30.21
CA ASP A 1014 12.54 -23.27 -30.07
C ASP A 1014 11.79 -22.78 -28.80
N ASN A 1015 12.23 -21.67 -28.18
CA ASN A 1015 11.58 -21.12 -26.99
C ASN A 1015 10.19 -20.56 -27.29
N LEU A 1016 9.37 -20.43 -26.24
CA LEU A 1016 8.00 -19.93 -26.32
C LEU A 1016 7.98 -18.47 -26.78
N LEU A 1017 7.10 -18.15 -27.74
CA LEU A 1017 6.81 -16.78 -28.16
C LEU A 1017 5.29 -16.59 -28.25
N LEU A 1018 4.74 -15.94 -27.23
CA LEU A 1018 3.31 -15.78 -27.03
C LEU A 1018 2.89 -14.33 -27.22
N PHE A 1019 1.71 -14.13 -27.79
CA PHE A 1019 1.11 -12.82 -27.97
C PHE A 1019 -0.35 -12.85 -27.53
N LYS A 1020 -0.70 -11.99 -26.58
CA LYS A 1020 -2.07 -11.83 -26.09
C LYS A 1020 -2.54 -10.40 -26.35
N CYS A 1021 -3.51 -10.24 -27.24
CA CYS A 1021 -4.16 -8.97 -27.50
C CYS A 1021 -5.58 -8.98 -26.92
N ASP A 1022 -5.86 -8.18 -25.90
CA ASP A 1022 -7.23 -8.02 -25.42
C ASP A 1022 -8.03 -7.19 -26.44
N LEU A 1023 -9.11 -7.77 -26.97
CA LEU A 1023 -9.93 -7.16 -28.02
C LEU A 1023 -10.95 -6.15 -27.47
N GLY A 1024 -11.14 -6.08 -26.15
CA GLY A 1024 -12.09 -5.18 -25.48
C GLY A 1024 -11.47 -4.12 -24.58
N ALA A 1025 -10.14 -4.04 -24.50
CA ALA A 1025 -9.43 -3.15 -23.60
C ALA A 1025 -8.51 -2.14 -24.29
N GLY A 1026 -8.20 -1.05 -23.56
CA GLY A 1026 -7.24 -0.02 -23.93
C GLY A 1026 -5.86 -0.19 -23.28
N HIS A 1027 -5.15 0.92 -23.03
CA HIS A 1027 -3.75 0.90 -22.55
C HIS A 1027 -3.55 0.23 -21.18
N PHE A 1028 -4.57 0.23 -20.32
CA PHE A 1028 -4.48 -0.26 -18.93
C PHE A 1028 -5.21 -1.58 -18.70
N SER A 1029 -5.43 -2.36 -19.78
CA SER A 1029 -6.25 -3.56 -19.78
C SER A 1029 -7.69 -3.31 -19.32
N LYS A 1030 -8.42 -4.38 -18.98
CA LYS A 1030 -9.78 -4.36 -18.43
C LYS A 1030 -9.84 -3.47 -17.18
N SER A 1031 -10.97 -2.79 -17.00
CA SER A 1031 -11.16 -1.78 -15.96
C SER A 1031 -11.46 -2.35 -14.56
N GLY A 1032 -12.05 -3.55 -14.49
CA GLY A 1032 -12.44 -4.19 -13.22
C GLY A 1032 -11.24 -4.60 -12.35
N ARG A 1033 -11.37 -4.42 -11.03
CA ARG A 1033 -10.28 -4.72 -10.08
C ARG A 1033 -9.91 -6.20 -10.01
N PHE A 1034 -10.85 -7.12 -10.26
CA PHE A 1034 -10.56 -8.55 -10.26
C PHE A 1034 -10.11 -9.03 -11.64
N GLU A 1035 -10.66 -8.48 -12.72
CA GLU A 1035 -10.27 -8.80 -14.09
C GLU A 1035 -8.77 -8.56 -14.35
N ARG A 1036 -8.21 -7.48 -13.77
CA ARG A 1036 -6.76 -7.23 -13.84
C ARG A 1036 -5.90 -8.31 -13.20
N LEU A 1037 -6.38 -8.94 -12.13
CA LEU A 1037 -5.61 -9.99 -11.42
C LEU A 1037 -5.41 -11.23 -12.29
N HIS A 1038 -6.27 -11.47 -13.28
CA HIS A 1038 -6.08 -12.55 -14.24
C HIS A 1038 -4.87 -12.30 -15.16
N GLU A 1039 -4.54 -11.04 -15.46
CA GLU A 1039 -3.32 -10.73 -16.23
C GLU A 1039 -2.05 -10.95 -15.42
N ASP A 1040 -2.05 -10.53 -14.15
CA ASP A 1040 -0.94 -10.79 -13.23
C ASP A 1040 -0.72 -12.31 -13.07
N ALA A 1041 -1.80 -13.06 -12.87
CA ALA A 1041 -1.75 -14.52 -12.75
C ALA A 1041 -1.24 -15.19 -14.02
N LEU A 1042 -1.67 -14.73 -15.20
CA LEU A 1042 -1.17 -15.22 -16.49
C LEU A 1042 0.33 -14.97 -16.64
N THR A 1043 0.76 -13.75 -16.30
CA THR A 1043 2.16 -13.30 -16.42
C THR A 1043 3.06 -14.13 -15.50
N TYR A 1044 2.68 -14.30 -14.24
CA TYR A 1044 3.45 -15.12 -13.29
C TYR A 1044 3.44 -16.61 -13.65
N ALA A 1045 2.32 -17.15 -14.11
CA ALA A 1045 2.27 -18.53 -14.59
C ALA A 1045 3.17 -18.74 -15.82
N PHE A 1046 3.23 -17.77 -16.74
CA PHE A 1046 4.17 -17.79 -17.86
C PHE A 1046 5.63 -17.79 -17.38
N ILE A 1047 6.00 -16.90 -16.45
CA ILE A 1047 7.36 -16.83 -15.90
C ILE A 1047 7.73 -18.16 -15.22
N LEU A 1048 6.86 -18.69 -14.36
CA LEU A 1048 7.07 -19.98 -13.69
C LEU A 1048 7.22 -21.12 -14.69
N LYS A 1049 6.42 -21.13 -15.76
CA LYS A 1049 6.55 -22.10 -16.86
C LYS A 1049 7.90 -21.99 -17.55
N ALA A 1050 8.29 -20.78 -17.95
CA ALA A 1050 9.52 -20.52 -18.70
C ALA A 1050 10.77 -20.88 -17.90
N LEU A 1051 10.73 -20.73 -16.58
CA LEU A 1051 11.81 -21.11 -15.66
C LEU A 1051 11.77 -22.59 -15.23
N ASN A 1052 10.81 -23.39 -15.73
CA ASN A 1052 10.55 -24.77 -15.34
C ASN A 1052 10.32 -24.95 -13.82
N LEU A 1053 9.55 -24.05 -13.21
CA LEU A 1053 9.23 -24.03 -11.78
C LEU A 1053 7.80 -24.49 -11.46
N ILE A 1054 7.07 -25.03 -12.45
CA ILE A 1054 5.75 -25.60 -12.22
C ILE A 1054 5.93 -27.00 -11.61
N PRO A 1055 5.35 -27.30 -10.42
CA PRO A 1055 5.43 -28.62 -9.82
C PRO A 1055 4.87 -29.68 -10.78
N THR A 1056 5.65 -30.71 -11.10
CA THR A 1056 5.12 -31.87 -11.82
C THR A 1056 4.14 -32.59 -10.91
N THR A 1057 2.85 -32.55 -11.23
CA THR A 1057 1.85 -33.43 -10.62
C THR A 1057 2.24 -34.87 -10.96
N HIS A 1058 2.88 -35.57 -10.02
CA HIS A 1058 2.91 -37.02 -10.06
C HIS A 1058 1.50 -37.50 -9.76
N ASN A 1059 0.84 -38.05 -10.78
CA ASN A 1059 -0.44 -38.76 -10.68
C ASN A 1059 -0.37 -39.92 -9.69
#